data_AF-A0ABD1BQ87-F1
#
_entry.id   AF-A0ABD1BQ87-F1
#
_cell.length_a   1.000
_cell.length_b   1.000
_cell.length_c   1.000
_cell.angle_alpha   90.00
_cell.angle_beta   90.00
_cell.angle_gamma   90.00
#
_symmetry.space_group_name_H-M   'P 1'
#
loop_
_entity.id
_entity.type
_entity.pdbx_description
1 polymer ?
#
loop_
_entity_poly.entity_id
_entity_poly.type
_entity_poly.pdbx_seq_one_letter_code
_entity_poly.pdbx_strand_id
1 'polypeptide(L)'
;MEAPTPLLLLFLLYTITFLTTSVADDGTAMLALAKSFNPPPSDWSTTVSTNVCKWTGVRCSSGRVTSISLADQSLTGAIAPEISTLSELKNFAVQRNKLSGKIPSFAKLSSLQEIYMDENNFVGIESGAFAGLSSLQTLSLSDNANLTGWSFPSELVDSSSLTTIYLDNTNINGVLPDIFDSFTSLQNLRLSYNNITGILPPSLSKSSIQNLWINNQQSGMSGTIEVLSSMTSLSQAWLHKNQFFGPIPDLSKSDNLFDLQLRDNQLTGIVPPSLISLGSLKNISLDNNKFQGPLPLFPPEVKSTVEHNDFCTTTPGKICSSQVMTLLDVAGGLGYPSMLADSWQGDDACSGWAYVTCDSTEKSVVTLNLGKHGFAGFISPAIANLTSLKSVYLNDNNLTGVIPKELTFMPNLQLIDVSNNNLRGEIPKFPASVKFNYKPGNGLLGTNAGDGSASGDGSGGSGDRGGSSRGGGSKAPVIIGVVVAVLVFLAILGFVVYKFVMKRKHGKKFSRTDPEKAGKILVSDAVSNGGGGYANGHGANNFNALNSPSSGDNSDRFLLEGGSVTIPMEVLRQVTNNFSEDNILGRGGFGVVYAGELHDGTKTAVKRMECAAMGNKGMSEFQAEIAVLTKVRHRHLVALLGYCVNGNERLLVYEYMPQGNLGQHLFEWGELGYSPLTWKQRVSIALDVARGVEYLHSLAQQSFIHRDLKPSNILLGDDMRAKVADFGLVKNAPDGKYSVETRLAGTFGYLAPEYAATGRVTTKVDVYAFGVVLMEMLTGRKALDDTLPDERSHLVTWFRRILINKESIPKSLDQTLEADEETMESIFRVAELAGHCTAREPQQRPDMGHAVNVLGPLVEKWKPSSQEEEESFGIDVNMSLPQALQRWQNEGTSSSTMFHGDFSYSQTQSSIPPKPSGFPDTFDSTDGR
;
A
#
# COMPACT_ATOMS: atom_id res chain seq x y z
N MET A 1 -81.21 29.86 10.54
CA MET A 1 -80.83 30.83 9.50
C MET A 1 -79.67 31.61 10.09
N GLU A 2 -78.50 31.69 9.48
CA GLU A 2 -78.14 31.38 8.08
C GLU A 2 -77.19 30.17 7.94
N ALA A 3 -76.95 29.71 6.71
CA ALA A 3 -76.26 28.46 6.42
C ALA A 3 -74.73 28.62 6.31
N PRO A 4 -73.92 27.57 6.60
CA PRO A 4 -72.50 27.60 6.32
C PRO A 4 -72.26 27.61 4.79
N THR A 5 -71.36 28.48 4.35
CA THR A 5 -71.05 28.70 2.94
C THR A 5 -70.52 27.45 2.23
N PRO A 6 -70.89 27.19 0.95
CA PRO A 6 -70.53 25.97 0.24
C PRO A 6 -69.02 25.80 0.02
N LEU A 7 -68.21 26.86 0.13
CA LEU A 7 -66.75 26.78 0.04
C LEU A 7 -66.12 25.88 1.11
N LEU A 8 -66.66 25.86 2.34
CA LEU A 8 -66.04 25.09 3.42
C LEU A 8 -66.27 23.58 3.24
N LEU A 9 -67.46 23.20 2.74
CA LEU A 9 -67.72 21.80 2.36
C LEU A 9 -66.90 21.38 1.14
N LEU A 10 -66.74 22.27 0.14
CA LEU A 10 -65.87 22.01 -1.00
C LEU A 10 -64.40 21.84 -0.59
N PHE A 11 -63.90 22.63 0.36
CA PHE A 11 -62.53 22.48 0.86
C PHE A 11 -62.35 21.17 1.65
N LEU A 12 -63.31 20.82 2.51
CA LEU A 12 -63.32 19.53 3.23
C LEU A 12 -63.39 18.33 2.26
N LEU A 13 -64.22 18.40 1.22
CA LEU A 13 -64.28 17.40 0.15
C LEU A 13 -62.96 17.35 -0.65
N TYR A 14 -62.30 18.48 -0.92
CA TYR A 14 -60.98 18.51 -1.58
C TYR A 14 -59.85 17.96 -0.71
N THR A 15 -59.93 18.10 0.61
CA THR A 15 -58.96 17.49 1.54
C THR A 15 -59.22 16.00 1.77
N ILE A 16 -60.47 15.54 1.65
CA ILE A 16 -60.83 14.13 1.79
C ILE A 16 -60.54 13.36 0.48
N THR A 17 -60.59 14.00 -0.69
CA THR A 17 -60.17 13.37 -1.96
C THR A 17 -58.64 13.26 -2.16
N PHE A 18 -57.84 13.90 -1.31
CA PHE A 18 -56.37 13.72 -1.27
C PHE A 18 -55.87 12.89 -0.07
N LEU A 19 -56.79 12.25 0.66
CA LEU A 19 -56.50 11.21 1.65
C LEU A 19 -56.90 9.80 1.18
N THR A 20 -56.85 9.57 -0.14
CA THR A 20 -56.50 8.23 -0.62
C THR A 20 -55.01 8.04 -0.34
N THR A 21 -54.68 7.31 0.73
CA THR A 21 -53.43 6.54 0.71
C THR A 21 -53.47 5.70 -0.56
N SER A 22 -52.64 6.03 -1.56
CA SER A 22 -52.48 5.16 -2.71
C SER A 22 -51.95 3.86 -2.15
N VAL A 23 -52.81 2.84 -2.06
CA VAL A 23 -52.35 1.46 -1.91
C VAL A 23 -51.42 1.27 -3.09
N ALA A 24 -50.11 1.19 -2.83
CA ALA A 24 -49.15 0.94 -3.88
C ALA A 24 -49.61 -0.33 -4.57
N ASP A 25 -49.92 -0.22 -5.86
CA ASP A 25 -50.25 -1.41 -6.64
C ASP A 25 -48.96 -2.21 -6.75
N ASP A 26 -48.78 -3.18 -5.85
CA ASP A 26 -47.67 -4.14 -5.90
C ASP A 26 -47.60 -4.77 -7.30
N GLY A 27 -48.73 -4.89 -7.99
CA GLY A 27 -48.82 -5.27 -9.40
C GLY A 27 -47.96 -4.42 -10.34
N THR A 28 -47.90 -3.11 -10.13
CA THR A 28 -47.08 -2.18 -10.93
C THR A 28 -45.59 -2.40 -10.68
N ALA A 29 -45.17 -2.60 -9.43
CA ALA A 29 -43.78 -2.92 -9.08
C ALA A 29 -43.35 -4.30 -9.60
N MET A 30 -44.22 -5.30 -9.46
CA MET A 30 -44.01 -6.64 -10.00
C MET A 30 -43.94 -6.65 -11.53
N LEU A 31 -44.73 -5.80 -12.22
CA LEU A 31 -44.63 -5.59 -13.67
C LEU A 31 -43.32 -4.91 -14.08
N ALA A 32 -42.79 -3.98 -13.27
CA ALA A 32 -41.48 -3.36 -13.52
C ALA A 32 -40.35 -4.40 -13.39
N LEU A 33 -40.37 -5.22 -12.33
CA LEU A 33 -39.44 -6.33 -12.12
C LEU A 33 -39.52 -7.39 -13.23
N ALA A 34 -40.73 -7.78 -13.65
CA ALA A 34 -40.92 -8.70 -14.76
C ALA A 34 -40.32 -8.16 -16.07
N LYS A 35 -40.36 -6.84 -16.31
CA LYS A 35 -39.74 -6.21 -17.49
C LYS A 35 -38.23 -6.03 -17.37
N SER A 36 -37.69 -5.93 -16.14
CA SER A 36 -36.25 -5.71 -15.93
C SER A 36 -35.44 -7.01 -15.96
N PHE A 37 -36.09 -8.16 -15.79
CA PHE A 37 -35.49 -9.48 -16.02
C PHE A 37 -35.59 -9.92 -17.49
N ASN A 38 -34.53 -10.51 -18.02
CA ASN A 38 -34.42 -10.94 -19.41
C ASN A 38 -33.80 -12.35 -19.54
N PRO A 39 -34.56 -13.37 -19.99
CA PRO A 39 -36.02 -13.37 -20.10
C PRO A 39 -36.67 -13.19 -18.70
N PRO A 40 -37.94 -12.78 -18.62
CA PRO A 40 -38.72 -12.86 -17.38
C PRO A 40 -38.81 -14.32 -16.90
N PRO A 41 -39.04 -14.55 -15.59
CA PRO A 41 -39.40 -15.88 -15.09
C PRO A 41 -40.64 -16.43 -15.82
N SER A 42 -40.73 -17.74 -15.96
CA SER A 42 -41.56 -18.41 -16.97
C SER A 42 -43.08 -18.15 -16.90
N ASP A 43 -43.62 -17.80 -15.73
CA ASP A 43 -45.03 -17.45 -15.51
C ASP A 43 -45.27 -15.98 -15.12
N TRP A 44 -44.22 -15.15 -15.14
CA TRP A 44 -44.31 -13.71 -14.87
C TRP A 44 -44.77 -12.97 -16.12
N SER A 45 -45.93 -12.29 -16.05
CA SER A 45 -46.40 -11.45 -17.15
C SER A 45 -45.71 -10.09 -17.13
N THR A 46 -45.24 -9.61 -18.27
CA THR A 46 -44.71 -8.25 -18.44
C THR A 46 -45.79 -7.22 -18.78
N THR A 47 -47.06 -7.62 -18.91
CA THR A 47 -48.16 -6.76 -19.36
C THR A 47 -49.40 -6.74 -18.46
N VAL A 48 -49.61 -7.76 -17.60
CA VAL A 48 -50.80 -7.88 -16.75
C VAL A 48 -50.46 -8.31 -15.31
N SER A 49 -50.89 -7.53 -14.32
CA SER A 49 -50.61 -7.75 -12.89
C SER A 49 -51.67 -8.53 -12.10
N THR A 50 -52.78 -8.94 -12.72
CA THR A 50 -53.99 -9.41 -12.02
C THR A 50 -53.86 -10.70 -11.20
N ASN A 51 -52.71 -11.38 -11.24
CA ASN A 51 -52.45 -12.64 -10.50
C ASN A 51 -51.01 -12.74 -9.94
N VAL A 52 -50.33 -11.64 -9.61
CA VAL A 52 -48.93 -11.67 -9.10
C VAL A 52 -48.69 -12.65 -7.96
N CYS A 53 -49.67 -12.83 -7.07
CA CYS A 53 -49.59 -13.77 -5.95
C CYS A 53 -49.63 -15.26 -6.32
N LYS A 54 -49.78 -15.59 -7.62
CA LYS A 54 -49.67 -16.96 -8.16
C LYS A 54 -48.40 -17.18 -8.96
N TRP A 55 -47.61 -16.13 -9.20
CA TRP A 55 -46.35 -16.22 -9.94
C TRP A 55 -45.33 -17.05 -9.16
N THR A 56 -44.52 -17.82 -9.87
CA THR A 56 -43.49 -18.68 -9.29
C THR A 56 -42.49 -17.82 -8.51
N GLY A 57 -42.18 -18.25 -7.29
CA GLY A 57 -41.33 -17.51 -6.35
C GLY A 57 -42.02 -16.40 -5.56
N VAL A 58 -43.26 -16.04 -5.84
CA VAL A 58 -43.98 -14.94 -5.16
C VAL A 58 -44.90 -15.48 -4.06
N ARG A 59 -44.91 -14.83 -2.89
CA ARG A 59 -45.91 -15.06 -1.82
C ARG A 59 -46.54 -13.76 -1.39
N CYS A 60 -47.84 -13.80 -1.11
CA CYS A 60 -48.61 -12.65 -0.64
C CYS A 60 -49.32 -12.94 0.69
N SER A 61 -49.56 -11.87 1.45
CA SER A 61 -50.48 -11.85 2.59
C SER A 61 -51.53 -10.76 2.36
N SER A 62 -52.82 -11.08 2.53
CA SER A 62 -53.93 -10.14 2.31
C SER A 62 -53.89 -9.39 0.96
N GLY A 63 -53.37 -10.04 -0.09
CA GLY A 63 -53.21 -9.47 -1.43
C GLY A 63 -51.97 -8.59 -1.65
N ARG A 64 -51.14 -8.36 -0.62
CA ARG A 64 -49.86 -7.64 -0.71
C ARG A 64 -48.69 -8.61 -0.84
N VAL A 65 -47.68 -8.28 -1.65
CA VAL A 65 -46.48 -9.10 -1.85
C VAL A 65 -45.60 -9.05 -0.59
N THR A 66 -45.30 -10.24 -0.04
CA THR A 66 -44.50 -10.41 1.19
C THR A 66 -43.20 -11.17 0.98
N SER A 67 -43.05 -11.90 -0.13
CA SER A 67 -41.82 -12.62 -0.47
C SER A 67 -41.66 -12.71 -1.99
N ILE A 68 -40.43 -12.53 -2.46
CA ILE A 68 -39.99 -12.85 -3.82
C ILE A 68 -38.74 -13.75 -3.67
N SER A 69 -38.76 -14.92 -4.31
CA SER A 69 -37.74 -15.95 -4.19
C SER A 69 -37.47 -16.63 -5.54
N LEU A 70 -36.39 -16.19 -6.20
CA LEU A 70 -35.99 -16.58 -7.56
C LEU A 70 -34.51 -17.03 -7.63
N ALA A 71 -34.03 -17.72 -6.60
CA ALA A 71 -32.68 -18.28 -6.58
C ALA A 71 -32.48 -19.34 -7.70
N ASP A 72 -31.26 -19.42 -8.24
CA ASP A 72 -30.84 -20.47 -9.21
C ASP A 72 -31.65 -20.50 -10.53
N GLN A 73 -32.27 -19.38 -10.94
CA GLN A 73 -33.13 -19.30 -12.13
C GLN A 73 -32.39 -18.86 -13.41
N SER A 74 -31.06 -18.68 -13.35
CA SER A 74 -30.23 -18.16 -14.46
C SER A 74 -30.69 -16.81 -15.03
N LEU A 75 -31.36 -15.98 -14.21
CA LEU A 75 -31.92 -14.70 -14.63
C LEU A 75 -30.82 -13.71 -15.01
N THR A 76 -31.08 -12.91 -16.05
CA THR A 76 -30.25 -11.76 -16.44
C THR A 76 -31.08 -10.48 -16.43
N GLY A 77 -30.45 -9.31 -16.62
CA GLY A 77 -31.10 -8.01 -16.49
C GLY A 77 -30.84 -7.40 -15.10
N ALA A 78 -31.68 -6.47 -14.67
CA ALA A 78 -31.47 -5.68 -13.44
C ALA A 78 -32.66 -5.77 -12.48
N ILE A 79 -32.48 -5.31 -11.23
CA ILE A 79 -33.58 -5.13 -10.28
C ILE A 79 -34.21 -3.75 -10.52
N ALA A 80 -35.52 -3.70 -10.75
CA ALA A 80 -36.26 -2.46 -10.95
C ALA A 80 -36.37 -1.65 -9.64
N PRO A 81 -36.12 -0.31 -9.65
CA PRO A 81 -36.20 0.53 -8.45
C PRO A 81 -37.57 0.56 -7.76
N GLU A 82 -38.64 0.23 -8.48
CA GLU A 82 -40.00 0.11 -7.97
C GLU A 82 -40.15 -0.98 -6.88
N ILE A 83 -39.15 -1.86 -6.69
CA ILE A 83 -39.06 -2.79 -5.55
C ILE A 83 -39.27 -2.08 -4.20
N SER A 84 -38.80 -0.84 -4.08
CA SER A 84 -38.97 0.05 -2.91
C SER A 84 -40.42 0.36 -2.54
N THR A 85 -41.39 0.10 -3.42
CA THR A 85 -42.82 0.36 -3.17
C THR A 85 -43.57 -0.82 -2.54
N LEU A 86 -42.97 -2.01 -2.49
CA LEU A 86 -43.55 -3.22 -1.91
C LEU A 86 -43.52 -3.19 -0.37
N SER A 87 -44.33 -2.32 0.25
CA SER A 87 -44.28 -2.00 1.70
C SER A 87 -44.37 -3.21 2.66
N GLU A 88 -44.96 -4.32 2.22
CA GLU A 88 -45.12 -5.56 3.02
C GLU A 88 -44.04 -6.62 2.75
N LEU A 89 -43.06 -6.33 1.87
CA LEU A 89 -42.00 -7.27 1.51
C LEU A 89 -41.13 -7.61 2.73
N LYS A 90 -41.00 -8.90 3.01
CA LYS A 90 -40.22 -9.47 4.13
C LYS A 90 -38.99 -10.24 3.67
N ASN A 91 -39.06 -10.90 2.51
CA ASN A 91 -37.95 -11.66 1.95
C ASN A 91 -37.79 -11.34 0.46
N PHE A 92 -36.56 -10.97 0.07
CA PHE A 92 -36.14 -10.78 -1.31
C PHE A 92 -34.90 -11.64 -1.59
N ALA A 93 -35.08 -12.72 -2.34
CA ALA A 93 -34.05 -13.71 -2.63
C ALA A 93 -33.90 -13.89 -4.15
N VAL A 94 -32.75 -13.50 -4.69
CA VAL A 94 -32.37 -13.56 -6.12
C VAL A 94 -30.92 -14.02 -6.33
N GLN A 95 -30.33 -14.67 -5.32
CA GLN A 95 -28.96 -15.18 -5.34
C GLN A 95 -28.73 -16.27 -6.41
N ARG A 96 -27.47 -16.47 -6.81
CA ARG A 96 -27.06 -17.44 -7.86
C ARG A 96 -27.79 -17.22 -9.18
N ASN A 97 -27.67 -16.01 -9.70
CA ASN A 97 -28.19 -15.62 -11.01
C ASN A 97 -27.10 -14.85 -11.77
N LYS A 98 -27.48 -14.16 -12.85
CA LYS A 98 -26.60 -13.30 -13.65
C LYS A 98 -27.14 -11.87 -13.71
N LEU A 99 -27.84 -11.44 -12.66
CA LEU A 99 -28.38 -10.09 -12.56
C LEU A 99 -27.24 -9.07 -12.50
N SER A 100 -27.43 -7.92 -13.12
CA SER A 100 -26.43 -6.87 -13.27
C SER A 100 -27.06 -5.48 -13.08
N GLY A 101 -26.31 -4.43 -13.39
CA GLY A 101 -26.70 -3.06 -13.07
C GLY A 101 -26.43 -2.71 -11.61
N LYS A 102 -27.07 -1.67 -11.11
CA LYS A 102 -26.94 -1.24 -9.71
C LYS A 102 -28.00 -1.92 -8.84
N ILE A 103 -27.63 -2.27 -7.61
CA ILE A 103 -28.58 -2.64 -6.57
C ILE A 103 -29.38 -1.38 -6.21
N PRO A 104 -30.71 -1.35 -6.46
CA PRO A 104 -31.54 -0.18 -6.21
C PRO A 104 -31.77 0.04 -4.72
N SER A 105 -32.31 1.20 -4.36
CA SER A 105 -32.68 1.47 -2.97
C SER A 105 -33.83 0.60 -2.48
N PHE A 106 -33.64 -0.05 -1.33
CA PHE A 106 -34.69 -0.70 -0.54
C PHE A 106 -35.17 0.20 0.61
N ALA A 107 -34.76 1.48 0.62
CA ALA A 107 -34.94 2.36 1.76
C ALA A 107 -36.41 2.47 2.20
N LYS A 108 -36.63 2.46 3.52
CA LYS A 108 -37.95 2.49 4.19
C LYS A 108 -38.82 1.23 4.02
N LEU A 109 -38.32 0.14 3.45
CA LEU A 109 -38.97 -1.17 3.57
C LEU A 109 -38.79 -1.73 4.99
N SER A 110 -39.42 -1.10 5.98
CA SER A 110 -39.27 -1.42 7.42
C SER A 110 -39.73 -2.83 7.79
N SER A 111 -40.50 -3.49 6.92
CA SER A 111 -40.96 -4.88 7.06
C SER A 111 -39.95 -5.92 6.52
N LEU A 112 -38.90 -5.49 5.81
CA LEU A 112 -37.92 -6.36 5.16
C LEU A 112 -37.01 -7.02 6.20
N GLN A 113 -36.90 -8.34 6.14
CA GLN A 113 -36.20 -9.20 7.09
C GLN A 113 -35.01 -9.90 6.44
N GLU A 114 -35.17 -10.34 5.19
CA GLU A 114 -34.17 -11.14 4.49
C GLU A 114 -33.88 -10.57 3.09
N ILE A 115 -32.59 -10.38 2.79
CA ILE A 115 -32.07 -9.98 1.50
C ILE A 115 -30.97 -10.98 1.11
N TYR A 116 -31.18 -11.71 0.01
CA TYR A 116 -30.18 -12.59 -0.60
C TYR A 116 -29.97 -12.21 -2.07
N MET A 117 -28.80 -11.66 -2.39
CA MET A 117 -28.40 -11.24 -3.75
C MET A 117 -26.99 -11.73 -4.12
N ASP A 118 -26.48 -12.71 -3.38
CA ASP A 118 -25.15 -13.33 -3.56
C ASP A 118 -24.97 -13.93 -4.96
N GLU A 119 -23.73 -14.13 -5.39
CA GLU A 119 -23.38 -14.82 -6.64
C GLU A 119 -24.14 -14.25 -7.86
N ASN A 120 -23.89 -12.97 -8.15
CA ASN A 120 -24.48 -12.21 -9.26
C ASN A 120 -23.43 -11.28 -9.92
N ASN A 121 -23.85 -10.46 -10.89
CA ASN A 121 -23.01 -9.55 -11.67
C ASN A 121 -23.32 -8.05 -11.40
N PHE A 122 -23.72 -7.68 -10.17
CA PHE A 122 -23.99 -6.28 -9.86
C PHE A 122 -22.73 -5.42 -9.99
N VAL A 123 -22.89 -4.18 -10.47
CA VAL A 123 -21.78 -3.25 -10.75
C VAL A 123 -21.72 -2.04 -9.80
N GLY A 124 -22.71 -1.87 -8.93
CA GLY A 124 -22.69 -0.88 -7.86
C GLY A 124 -23.94 -0.93 -6.99
N ILE A 125 -24.00 -0.05 -5.99
CA ILE A 125 -25.12 0.05 -5.05
C ILE A 125 -25.59 1.51 -5.02
N GLU A 126 -26.91 1.73 -4.95
CA GLU A 126 -27.45 3.08 -4.78
C GLU A 126 -27.16 3.65 -3.38
N SER A 127 -26.95 4.97 -3.30
CA SER A 127 -26.63 5.63 -2.03
C SER A 127 -27.78 5.50 -1.03
N GLY A 128 -27.50 5.00 0.17
CA GLY A 128 -28.52 4.76 1.19
C GLY A 128 -29.46 3.59 0.86
N ALA A 129 -29.04 2.62 0.04
CA ALA A 129 -29.91 1.51 -0.38
C ALA A 129 -30.47 0.68 0.78
N PHE A 130 -29.78 0.67 1.93
CA PHE A 130 -30.17 -0.11 3.12
C PHE A 130 -30.72 0.76 4.27
N ALA A 131 -31.04 2.03 4.02
CA ALA A 131 -31.47 2.97 5.07
C ALA A 131 -32.90 2.69 5.60
N GLY A 132 -33.05 2.63 6.92
CA GLY A 132 -34.35 2.44 7.59
C GLY A 132 -34.93 1.03 7.49
N LEU A 133 -34.10 0.00 7.28
CA LEU A 133 -34.50 -1.40 7.23
C LEU A 133 -34.60 -2.03 8.64
N SER A 134 -35.40 -1.44 9.53
CA SER A 134 -35.41 -1.76 10.97
C SER A 134 -35.69 -3.22 11.36
N SER A 135 -36.36 -4.00 10.49
CA SER A 135 -36.63 -5.44 10.73
C SER A 135 -35.60 -6.39 10.11
N LEU A 136 -34.55 -5.88 9.48
CA LEU A 136 -33.58 -6.68 8.72
C LEU A 136 -32.80 -7.62 9.65
N GLN A 137 -32.79 -8.90 9.30
CA GLN A 137 -32.13 -10.00 10.01
C GLN A 137 -30.95 -10.55 9.19
N THR A 138 -31.11 -10.64 7.86
CA THR A 138 -30.07 -11.14 6.95
C THR A 138 -29.85 -10.20 5.79
N LEU A 139 -28.60 -9.77 5.61
CA LEU A 139 -28.09 -9.13 4.39
C LEU A 139 -26.99 -9.99 3.79
N SER A 140 -27.21 -10.49 2.58
CA SER A 140 -26.31 -11.40 1.88
C SER A 140 -26.09 -10.90 0.45
N LEU A 141 -24.87 -10.41 0.16
CA LEU A 141 -24.44 -9.91 -1.16
C LEU A 141 -23.13 -10.57 -1.62
N SER A 142 -22.65 -11.64 -0.98
CA SER A 142 -21.31 -12.20 -1.21
C SER A 142 -21.08 -12.61 -2.66
N ASP A 143 -19.82 -12.61 -3.09
CA ASP A 143 -19.40 -13.01 -4.44
C ASP A 143 -20.07 -12.20 -5.57
N ASN A 144 -20.07 -10.87 -5.38
CA ASN A 144 -20.41 -9.87 -6.39
C ASN A 144 -19.16 -9.04 -6.74
N ALA A 145 -18.12 -9.70 -7.24
CA ALA A 145 -16.80 -9.10 -7.49
C ALA A 145 -16.80 -7.93 -8.51
N ASN A 146 -17.85 -7.81 -9.34
CA ASN A 146 -18.01 -6.74 -10.32
C ASN A 146 -18.47 -5.39 -9.70
N LEU A 147 -18.80 -5.37 -8.39
CA LEU A 147 -19.20 -4.14 -7.70
C LEU A 147 -18.07 -3.10 -7.75
N THR A 148 -18.41 -1.88 -8.16
CA THR A 148 -17.54 -0.72 -7.95
C THR A 148 -17.30 -0.48 -6.45
N GLY A 149 -16.08 -0.09 -6.09
CA GLY A 149 -15.66 -0.01 -4.70
C GLY A 149 -16.55 0.91 -3.84
N TRP A 150 -17.00 0.41 -2.69
CA TRP A 150 -17.98 1.06 -1.81
C TRP A 150 -17.62 0.85 -0.34
N SER A 151 -18.19 1.64 0.57
CA SER A 151 -17.93 1.53 2.01
C SER A 151 -18.98 0.67 2.73
N PHE A 152 -18.61 0.03 3.84
CA PHE A 152 -19.58 -0.65 4.71
C PHE A 152 -20.72 0.31 5.11
N PRO A 153 -22.00 -0.07 4.95
CA PRO A 153 -23.13 0.86 5.06
C PRO A 153 -23.43 1.22 6.52
N SER A 154 -23.05 2.44 6.92
CA SER A 154 -23.25 2.96 8.27
C SER A 154 -24.73 3.08 8.68
N GLU A 155 -25.61 3.28 7.70
CA GLU A 155 -27.06 3.32 7.83
C GLU A 155 -27.70 2.00 8.29
N LEU A 156 -26.95 0.89 8.30
CA LEU A 156 -27.41 -0.35 8.94
C LEU A 156 -27.58 -0.21 10.45
N VAL A 157 -27.08 0.85 11.11
CA VAL A 157 -27.25 1.09 12.55
C VAL A 157 -28.72 1.03 13.02
N ASP A 158 -29.68 1.35 12.14
CA ASP A 158 -31.13 1.26 12.42
C ASP A 158 -31.64 -0.20 12.47
N SER A 159 -30.89 -1.16 11.93
CA SER A 159 -31.25 -2.56 11.73
C SER A 159 -30.82 -3.43 12.93
N SER A 160 -31.28 -3.08 14.14
CA SER A 160 -30.90 -3.77 15.39
C SER A 160 -31.27 -5.27 15.43
N SER A 161 -32.13 -5.73 14.52
CA SER A 161 -32.56 -7.12 14.37
C SER A 161 -31.55 -8.00 13.61
N LEU A 162 -30.45 -7.43 13.08
CA LEU A 162 -29.48 -8.15 12.26
C LEU A 162 -28.85 -9.35 13.00
N THR A 163 -28.92 -10.52 12.37
CA THR A 163 -28.28 -11.78 12.80
C THR A 163 -27.13 -12.19 11.90
N THR A 164 -27.20 -11.83 10.60
CA THR A 164 -26.28 -12.29 9.56
C THR A 164 -25.96 -11.18 8.56
N ILE A 165 -24.66 -10.92 8.35
CA ILE A 165 -24.14 -10.02 7.32
C ILE A 165 -23.06 -10.79 6.54
N TYR A 166 -23.33 -11.07 5.27
CA TYR A 166 -22.41 -11.73 4.33
C TYR A 166 -22.13 -10.78 3.16
N LEU A 167 -20.91 -10.25 3.13
CA LEU A 167 -20.43 -9.29 2.12
C LEU A 167 -19.00 -9.67 1.66
N ASP A 168 -18.64 -10.96 1.69
CA ASP A 168 -17.36 -11.45 1.19
C ASP A 168 -17.23 -11.19 -0.31
N ASN A 169 -16.04 -10.79 -0.78
CA ASN A 169 -15.77 -10.62 -2.21
C ASN A 169 -16.78 -9.64 -2.90
N THR A 170 -17.00 -8.47 -2.27
CA THR A 170 -17.92 -7.43 -2.75
C THR A 170 -17.25 -6.08 -3.03
N ASN A 171 -15.91 -6.02 -2.99
CA ASN A 171 -15.13 -4.81 -3.19
C ASN A 171 -15.39 -3.69 -2.15
N ILE A 172 -15.70 -4.06 -0.90
CA ILE A 172 -15.81 -3.10 0.20
C ILE A 172 -14.44 -2.47 0.48
N ASN A 173 -14.38 -1.15 0.68
CA ASN A 173 -13.17 -0.40 1.01
C ASN A 173 -13.39 0.58 2.16
N GLY A 174 -12.30 1.24 2.59
CA GLY A 174 -12.30 2.16 3.71
C GLY A 174 -12.20 1.47 5.07
N VAL A 175 -12.75 2.08 6.11
CA VAL A 175 -12.71 1.58 7.49
C VAL A 175 -14.09 1.07 7.92
N LEU A 176 -14.13 0.11 8.85
CA LEU A 176 -15.39 -0.31 9.47
C LEU A 176 -15.92 0.78 10.42
N PRO A 177 -17.21 1.13 10.37
CA PRO A 177 -17.82 2.07 11.30
C PRO A 177 -17.99 1.43 12.69
N ASP A 178 -17.88 2.23 13.75
CA ASP A 178 -18.01 1.77 15.14
C ASP A 178 -19.48 1.75 15.58
N ILE A 179 -20.24 0.78 15.05
CA ILE A 179 -21.70 0.62 15.24
C ILE A 179 -22.13 -0.78 15.67
N PHE A 180 -21.19 -1.71 15.86
CA PHE A 180 -21.49 -3.15 16.03
C PHE A 180 -22.16 -3.50 17.36
N ASP A 181 -22.18 -2.59 18.33
CA ASP A 181 -22.91 -2.74 19.59
C ASP A 181 -24.41 -2.41 19.46
N SER A 182 -24.84 -1.85 18.32
CA SER A 182 -26.25 -1.71 17.95
C SER A 182 -26.85 -3.04 17.46
N PHE A 183 -26.02 -4.01 17.06
CA PHE A 183 -26.45 -5.30 16.54
C PHE A 183 -26.40 -6.40 17.60
N THR A 184 -27.25 -6.26 18.64
CA THR A 184 -27.26 -7.17 19.80
C THR A 184 -27.48 -8.64 19.44
N SER A 185 -28.05 -8.93 18.28
CA SER A 185 -28.36 -10.28 17.80
C SER A 185 -27.42 -10.79 16.69
N LEU A 186 -26.40 -10.02 16.30
CA LEU A 186 -25.49 -10.38 15.20
C LEU A 186 -24.62 -11.57 15.59
N GLN A 187 -24.76 -12.67 14.86
CA GLN A 187 -24.02 -13.92 15.07
C GLN A 187 -22.98 -14.16 13.97
N ASN A 188 -23.28 -13.77 12.73
CA ASN A 188 -22.43 -14.03 11.58
C ASN A 188 -22.04 -12.72 10.89
N LEU A 189 -20.74 -12.44 10.83
CA LEU A 189 -20.18 -11.31 10.10
C LEU A 189 -19.06 -11.81 9.20
N ARG A 190 -19.31 -11.81 7.89
CA ARG A 190 -18.33 -12.22 6.88
C ARG A 190 -18.08 -11.09 5.88
N LEU A 191 -16.81 -10.68 5.79
CA LEU A 191 -16.32 -9.51 5.09
C LEU A 191 -14.99 -9.84 4.36
N SER A 192 -14.72 -11.11 4.11
CA SER A 192 -13.45 -11.61 3.57
C SER A 192 -13.23 -11.14 2.12
N TYR A 193 -11.98 -11.15 1.64
CA TYR A 193 -11.67 -10.82 0.24
C TYR A 193 -12.17 -9.43 -0.22
N ASN A 194 -12.08 -8.44 0.66
CA ASN A 194 -12.39 -7.04 0.37
C ASN A 194 -11.11 -6.17 0.47
N ASN A 195 -11.24 -4.85 0.53
CA ASN A 195 -10.14 -3.91 0.75
C ASN A 195 -10.38 -3.07 2.03
N ILE A 196 -10.83 -3.73 3.10
CA ILE A 196 -11.07 -3.08 4.40
C ILE A 196 -9.73 -2.76 5.07
N THR A 197 -9.67 -1.58 5.69
CA THR A 197 -8.49 -0.98 6.32
C THR A 197 -8.83 -0.45 7.72
N GLY A 198 -7.84 0.10 8.42
CA GLY A 198 -8.01 0.61 9.78
C GLY A 198 -8.00 -0.50 10.83
N ILE A 199 -8.55 -0.22 12.01
CA ILE A 199 -8.57 -1.15 13.16
C ILE A 199 -9.92 -1.88 13.26
N LEU A 200 -9.94 -2.98 14.02
CA LEU A 200 -11.22 -3.59 14.45
C LEU A 200 -11.97 -2.59 15.36
N PRO A 201 -13.23 -2.24 15.07
CA PRO A 201 -13.98 -1.27 15.88
C PRO A 201 -14.22 -1.76 17.31
N PRO A 202 -14.01 -0.92 18.35
CA PRO A 202 -14.22 -1.30 19.75
C PRO A 202 -15.62 -1.85 20.05
N SER A 203 -16.66 -1.40 19.35
CA SER A 203 -18.04 -1.87 19.50
C SER A 203 -18.22 -3.38 19.26
N LEU A 204 -17.33 -4.04 18.49
CA LEU A 204 -17.33 -5.50 18.31
C LEU A 204 -17.22 -6.26 19.65
N SER A 205 -16.55 -5.68 20.65
CA SER A 205 -16.39 -6.27 22.00
C SER A 205 -17.71 -6.52 22.74
N LYS A 206 -18.80 -5.84 22.34
CA LYS A 206 -20.15 -5.99 22.93
C LYS A 206 -21.10 -6.82 22.05
N SER A 207 -20.64 -7.26 20.88
CA SER A 207 -21.47 -8.01 19.93
C SER A 207 -21.60 -9.47 20.31
N SER A 208 -22.69 -10.13 19.88
CA SER A 208 -22.91 -11.57 20.08
C SER A 208 -22.32 -12.44 18.97
N ILE A 209 -21.31 -11.93 18.25
CA ILE A 209 -20.76 -12.59 17.05
C ILE A 209 -20.11 -13.92 17.41
N GLN A 210 -20.54 -14.96 16.70
CA GLN A 210 -20.02 -16.31 16.76
C GLN A 210 -19.01 -16.55 15.64
N ASN A 211 -19.29 -16.07 14.43
CA ASN A 211 -18.47 -16.29 13.23
C ASN A 211 -18.00 -14.94 12.68
N LEU A 212 -16.73 -14.61 12.91
CA LEU A 212 -16.09 -13.36 12.50
C LEU A 212 -15.05 -13.64 11.41
N TRP A 213 -15.38 -13.40 10.14
CA TRP A 213 -14.47 -13.62 9.01
C TRP A 213 -14.15 -12.27 8.34
N ILE A 214 -12.92 -11.77 8.53
CA ILE A 214 -12.42 -10.50 7.94
C ILE A 214 -11.02 -10.72 7.35
N ASN A 215 -10.74 -11.95 6.91
CA ASN A 215 -9.48 -12.38 6.33
C ASN A 215 -9.31 -11.96 4.86
N ASN A 216 -8.07 -12.03 4.36
CA ASN A 216 -7.72 -11.75 2.96
C ASN A 216 -8.07 -10.33 2.47
N GLN A 217 -7.90 -9.30 3.30
CA GLN A 217 -8.08 -7.92 2.83
C GLN A 217 -6.91 -7.51 1.91
N GLN A 218 -7.20 -6.81 0.81
CA GLN A 218 -6.20 -6.44 -0.21
C GLN A 218 -5.09 -5.54 0.37
N SER A 219 -5.46 -4.48 1.08
CA SER A 219 -4.49 -3.63 1.81
C SER A 219 -4.18 -4.15 3.20
N GLY A 220 -5.12 -4.85 3.84
CA GLY A 220 -4.99 -5.36 5.22
C GLY A 220 -5.51 -4.39 6.29
N MET A 221 -6.24 -4.92 7.25
CA MET A 221 -6.54 -4.24 8.51
C MET A 221 -5.33 -4.26 9.46
N SER A 222 -5.24 -3.27 10.34
CA SER A 222 -4.11 -3.03 11.24
C SER A 222 -4.58 -2.89 12.70
N GLY A 223 -3.66 -2.58 13.62
CA GLY A 223 -3.97 -2.47 15.05
C GLY A 223 -3.93 -3.81 15.78
N THR A 224 -4.35 -3.79 17.04
CA THR A 224 -4.39 -4.96 17.92
C THR A 224 -5.71 -5.72 17.80
N ILE A 225 -5.66 -7.04 17.96
CA ILE A 225 -6.84 -7.92 18.05
C ILE A 225 -7.42 -8.02 19.47
N GLU A 226 -7.03 -7.13 20.39
CA GLU A 226 -7.48 -7.10 21.80
C GLU A 226 -9.01 -7.13 21.97
N VAL A 227 -9.77 -6.58 21.01
CA VAL A 227 -11.24 -6.60 21.01
C VAL A 227 -11.84 -8.01 21.19
N LEU A 228 -11.12 -9.05 20.75
CA LEU A 228 -11.53 -10.45 20.89
C LEU A 228 -11.58 -10.93 22.36
N SER A 229 -10.82 -10.31 23.29
CA SER A 229 -10.78 -10.72 24.72
C SER A 229 -12.13 -10.63 25.44
N SER A 230 -13.06 -9.85 24.87
CA SER A 230 -14.41 -9.65 25.38
C SER A 230 -15.49 -10.38 24.55
N MET A 231 -15.14 -10.98 23.41
CA MET A 231 -16.07 -11.67 22.51
C MET A 231 -16.30 -13.12 22.98
N THR A 232 -17.05 -13.30 24.07
CA THR A 232 -17.27 -14.60 24.72
C THR A 232 -18.11 -15.57 23.87
N SER A 233 -18.92 -15.08 22.93
CA SER A 233 -19.74 -15.89 22.02
C SER A 233 -18.98 -16.48 20.82
N LEU A 234 -17.71 -16.10 20.65
CA LEU A 234 -16.92 -16.40 19.46
C LEU A 234 -16.69 -17.91 19.29
N SER A 235 -17.03 -18.44 18.12
CA SER A 235 -16.85 -19.84 17.69
C SER A 235 -15.78 -19.97 16.60
N GLN A 236 -15.73 -19.00 15.67
CA GLN A 236 -14.72 -18.89 14.61
C GLN A 236 -14.22 -17.45 14.47
N ALA A 237 -12.90 -17.28 14.36
CA ALA A 237 -12.27 -16.01 14.03
C ALA A 237 -11.24 -16.19 12.93
N TRP A 238 -11.54 -15.65 11.74
CA TRP A 238 -10.64 -15.66 10.59
C TRP A 238 -10.15 -14.24 10.31
N LEU A 239 -8.92 -13.97 10.74
CA LEU A 239 -8.25 -12.66 10.62
C LEU A 239 -6.95 -12.75 9.79
N HIS A 240 -6.65 -13.92 9.22
CA HIS A 240 -5.45 -14.16 8.44
C HIS A 240 -5.32 -13.28 7.19
N LYS A 241 -4.08 -13.06 6.74
CA LYS A 241 -3.74 -12.19 5.60
C LYS A 241 -4.27 -10.76 5.79
N ASN A 242 -3.74 -10.12 6.83
CA ASN A 242 -3.98 -8.72 7.24
C ASN A 242 -2.65 -8.11 7.73
N GLN A 243 -2.71 -6.99 8.46
CA GLN A 243 -1.55 -6.30 9.06
C GLN A 243 -1.68 -6.16 10.60
N PHE A 244 -2.47 -6.99 11.26
CA PHE A 244 -2.66 -6.93 12.72
C PHE A 244 -1.35 -7.14 13.48
N PHE A 245 -1.16 -6.43 14.59
CA PHE A 245 0.06 -6.46 15.41
C PHE A 245 -0.25 -6.54 16.92
N GLY A 246 0.77 -6.77 17.74
CA GLY A 246 0.60 -6.97 19.18
C GLY A 246 0.30 -8.43 19.53
N PRO A 247 0.11 -8.74 20.82
CA PRO A 247 -0.15 -10.09 21.30
C PRO A 247 -1.51 -10.63 20.89
N ILE A 248 -1.64 -11.96 20.96
CA ILE A 248 -2.96 -12.59 21.08
C ILE A 248 -3.49 -12.26 22.48
N PRO A 249 -4.70 -11.69 22.62
CA PRO A 249 -5.31 -11.46 23.93
C PRO A 249 -5.59 -12.77 24.67
N ASP A 250 -5.96 -12.67 25.95
CA ASP A 250 -6.53 -13.83 26.64
C ASP A 250 -7.92 -14.17 26.08
N LEU A 251 -8.02 -15.32 25.41
CA LEU A 251 -9.25 -15.87 24.84
C LEU A 251 -9.89 -16.94 25.74
N SER A 252 -9.46 -17.04 27.00
CA SER A 252 -9.95 -18.03 28.00
C SER A 252 -11.47 -18.03 28.22
N LYS A 253 -12.17 -16.94 27.87
CA LYS A 253 -13.62 -16.77 28.03
C LYS A 253 -14.44 -17.12 26.78
N SER A 254 -13.79 -17.47 25.68
CA SER A 254 -14.47 -17.83 24.43
C SER A 254 -14.66 -19.35 24.37
N ASP A 255 -15.49 -19.88 25.27
CA ASP A 255 -15.68 -21.33 25.53
C ASP A 255 -16.12 -22.16 24.29
N ASN A 256 -16.56 -21.51 23.22
CA ASN A 256 -16.99 -22.15 21.97
C ASN A 256 -15.99 -22.00 20.82
N LEU A 257 -14.88 -21.28 21.02
CA LEU A 257 -13.90 -20.98 19.97
C LEU A 257 -13.19 -22.27 19.55
N PHE A 258 -13.51 -22.75 18.34
CA PHE A 258 -12.94 -23.98 17.79
C PHE A 258 -12.00 -23.73 16.60
N ASP A 259 -12.02 -22.55 16.00
CA ASP A 259 -11.28 -22.23 14.78
C ASP A 259 -10.73 -20.79 14.78
N LEU A 260 -9.41 -20.66 14.90
CA LEU A 260 -8.71 -19.38 15.04
C LEU A 260 -7.61 -19.24 13.99
N GLN A 261 -7.86 -18.45 12.95
CA GLN A 261 -6.95 -18.31 11.79
C GLN A 261 -6.28 -16.94 11.81
N LEU A 262 -5.03 -16.87 12.26
CA LEU A 262 -4.25 -15.64 12.48
C LEU A 262 -3.00 -15.51 11.60
N ARG A 263 -2.68 -16.52 10.77
CA ARG A 263 -1.51 -16.52 9.88
C ARG A 263 -1.41 -15.29 8.96
N ASP A 264 -0.23 -15.01 8.44
CA ASP A 264 0.03 -13.90 7.51
C ASP A 264 -0.39 -12.53 8.10
N ASN A 265 0.20 -12.17 9.23
CA ASN A 265 -0.03 -10.91 9.96
C ASN A 265 1.31 -10.35 10.49
N GLN A 266 1.26 -9.45 11.48
CA GLN A 266 2.42 -8.88 12.18
C GLN A 266 2.29 -9.07 13.71
N LEU A 267 1.57 -10.11 14.16
CA LEU A 267 1.31 -10.37 15.57
C LEU A 267 2.60 -10.76 16.30
N THR A 268 2.72 -10.34 17.55
CA THR A 268 3.96 -10.40 18.35
C THR A 268 3.75 -11.11 19.68
N GLY A 269 4.82 -11.34 20.44
CA GLY A 269 4.73 -11.81 21.83
C GLY A 269 4.44 -13.30 21.98
N ILE A 270 4.19 -13.73 23.22
CA ILE A 270 4.07 -15.15 23.58
C ILE A 270 2.66 -15.67 23.27
N VAL A 271 2.57 -16.86 22.67
CA VAL A 271 1.30 -17.57 22.48
C VAL A 271 0.71 -17.93 23.85
N PRO A 272 -0.48 -17.42 24.24
CA PRO A 272 -0.98 -17.56 25.61
C PRO A 272 -1.16 -19.03 26.04
N PRO A 273 -0.69 -19.44 27.23
CA PRO A 273 -0.94 -20.79 27.74
C PRO A 273 -2.43 -21.13 27.85
N SER A 274 -3.29 -20.14 28.14
CA SER A 274 -4.75 -20.30 28.15
C SER A 274 -5.29 -20.78 26.81
N LEU A 275 -4.80 -20.21 25.70
CA LEU A 275 -5.15 -20.60 24.33
C LEU A 275 -4.65 -22.01 23.97
N ILE A 276 -3.44 -22.39 24.42
CA ILE A 276 -2.90 -23.74 24.22
C ILE A 276 -3.76 -24.78 24.96
N SER A 277 -4.27 -24.43 26.15
CA SER A 277 -5.15 -25.28 26.97
C SER A 277 -6.64 -25.17 26.65
N LEU A 278 -7.05 -24.39 25.63
CA LEU A 278 -8.46 -24.11 25.35
C LEU A 278 -9.16 -25.34 24.77
N GLY A 279 -9.93 -26.05 25.59
CA GLY A 279 -10.51 -27.35 25.26
C GLY A 279 -11.54 -27.36 24.11
N SER A 280 -12.03 -26.21 23.67
CA SER A 280 -12.90 -26.07 22.49
C SER A 280 -12.12 -26.00 21.17
N LEU A 281 -10.84 -25.63 21.21
CA LEU A 281 -10.00 -25.35 20.04
C LEU A 281 -9.77 -26.63 19.21
N LYS A 282 -9.87 -26.53 17.88
CA LYS A 282 -9.68 -27.64 16.94
C LYS A 282 -8.75 -27.29 15.78
N ASN A 283 -8.81 -26.05 15.31
CA ASN A 283 -7.96 -25.54 14.24
C ASN A 283 -7.33 -24.22 14.68
N ILE A 284 -6.02 -24.06 14.47
CA ILE A 284 -5.32 -22.80 14.66
C ILE A 284 -4.21 -22.62 13.62
N SER A 285 -4.08 -21.43 13.04
CA SER A 285 -2.92 -21.05 12.22
C SER A 285 -2.27 -19.78 12.72
N LEU A 286 -0.97 -19.84 12.96
CA LEU A 286 -0.14 -18.77 13.50
C LEU A 286 1.02 -18.41 12.55
N ASP A 287 1.12 -19.05 11.39
CA ASP A 287 2.28 -18.96 10.50
C ASP A 287 2.52 -17.53 9.98
N ASN A 288 3.76 -17.21 9.61
CA ASN A 288 4.13 -15.91 9.03
C ASN A 288 3.69 -14.73 9.94
N ASN A 289 4.14 -14.76 11.19
CA ASN A 289 3.96 -13.73 12.21
C ASN A 289 5.31 -13.46 12.92
N LYS A 290 5.29 -12.76 14.04
CA LYS A 290 6.45 -12.46 14.90
C LYS A 290 6.25 -12.97 16.34
N PHE A 291 5.60 -14.12 16.50
CA PHE A 291 5.39 -14.71 17.83
C PHE A 291 6.73 -15.14 18.44
N GLN A 292 6.89 -14.86 19.72
CA GLN A 292 8.12 -15.04 20.48
C GLN A 292 7.94 -16.05 21.62
N GLY A 293 9.04 -16.39 22.29
CA GLY A 293 9.01 -17.28 23.44
C GLY A 293 9.00 -18.77 23.04
N PRO A 294 8.52 -19.67 23.91
CA PRO A 294 8.53 -21.10 23.65
C PRO A 294 7.67 -21.46 22.43
N LEU A 295 8.18 -22.33 21.55
CA LEU A 295 7.38 -22.92 20.48
C LEU A 295 6.19 -23.68 21.10
N PRO A 296 4.93 -23.31 20.82
CA PRO A 296 3.78 -23.91 21.50
C PRO A 296 3.63 -25.39 21.16
N LEU A 297 3.18 -26.17 22.15
CA LEU A 297 2.79 -27.57 21.99
C LEU A 297 1.29 -27.68 22.24
N PHE A 298 0.51 -27.70 21.16
CA PHE A 298 -0.93 -27.93 21.22
C PHE A 298 -1.24 -29.42 21.44
N PRO A 299 -2.43 -29.75 22.00
CA PRO A 299 -2.90 -31.14 22.09
C PRO A 299 -2.99 -31.80 20.69
N PRO A 300 -2.77 -33.13 20.56
CA PRO A 300 -2.77 -33.82 19.26
C PRO A 300 -4.08 -33.71 18.47
N GLU A 301 -5.20 -33.43 19.15
CA GLU A 301 -6.52 -33.21 18.56
C GLU A 301 -6.64 -31.87 17.82
N VAL A 302 -5.75 -30.91 18.13
CA VAL A 302 -5.73 -29.56 17.56
C VAL A 302 -4.83 -29.52 16.33
N LYS A 303 -5.41 -29.20 15.18
CA LYS A 303 -4.65 -28.91 13.95
C LYS A 303 -4.02 -27.53 14.08
N SER A 304 -2.73 -27.49 14.40
CA SER A 304 -1.94 -26.27 14.54
C SER A 304 -0.87 -26.13 13.47
N THR A 305 -0.74 -24.93 12.88
CA THR A 305 0.39 -24.53 12.04
C THR A 305 1.03 -23.25 12.62
N VAL A 306 2.37 -23.23 12.73
CA VAL A 306 3.13 -22.23 13.53
C VAL A 306 4.46 -21.82 12.89
N GLU A 307 4.68 -22.13 11.61
CA GLU A 307 5.96 -21.90 10.92
C GLU A 307 6.26 -20.41 10.74
N HIS A 308 7.51 -20.04 10.47
CA HIS A 308 7.92 -18.66 10.17
C HIS A 308 7.50 -17.65 11.26
N ASN A 309 8.05 -17.86 12.47
CA ASN A 309 7.86 -17.04 13.67
C ASN A 309 9.20 -16.96 14.45
N ASP A 310 9.26 -16.04 15.42
CA ASP A 310 10.45 -15.68 16.20
C ASP A 310 10.61 -16.47 17.51
N PHE A 311 10.18 -17.74 17.53
CA PHE A 311 10.25 -18.60 18.71
C PHE A 311 11.70 -18.86 19.16
N CYS A 312 11.94 -18.89 20.47
CA CYS A 312 13.27 -19.09 21.05
C CYS A 312 13.80 -20.52 20.85
N THR A 313 12.91 -21.51 20.72
CA THR A 313 13.23 -22.93 20.62
C THR A 313 12.60 -23.56 19.38
N THR A 314 13.25 -24.58 18.82
CA THR A 314 12.72 -25.40 17.71
C THR A 314 12.01 -26.68 18.18
N THR A 315 11.97 -26.93 19.48
CA THR A 315 11.35 -28.11 20.10
C THR A 315 10.03 -27.70 20.75
N PRO A 316 8.87 -28.19 20.29
CA PRO A 316 7.57 -27.82 20.87
C PRO A 316 7.52 -28.07 22.37
N GLY A 317 7.01 -27.10 23.13
CA GLY A 317 6.88 -27.15 24.59
C GLY A 317 8.19 -26.95 25.36
N LYS A 318 9.34 -26.80 24.70
CA LYS A 318 10.61 -26.49 25.37
C LYS A 318 10.66 -25.00 25.74
N ILE A 319 10.67 -24.72 27.04
CA ILE A 319 10.81 -23.38 27.63
C ILE A 319 12.16 -22.76 27.22
N CYS A 320 12.17 -21.43 26.99
CA CYS A 320 13.38 -20.65 26.75
C CYS A 320 14.29 -20.57 28.00
N SER A 321 15.47 -20.00 27.84
CA SER A 321 16.33 -19.59 28.93
C SER A 321 15.64 -18.56 29.85
N SER A 322 15.96 -18.60 31.15
CA SER A 322 15.34 -17.72 32.15
C SER A 322 15.53 -16.23 31.86
N GLN A 323 16.70 -15.84 31.29
CA GLN A 323 16.95 -14.47 30.86
C GLN A 323 16.03 -14.03 29.71
N VAL A 324 15.83 -14.91 28.70
CA VAL A 324 14.93 -14.66 27.58
C VAL A 324 13.48 -14.56 28.04
N MET A 325 12.99 -15.51 28.85
CA MET A 325 11.63 -15.44 29.41
C MET A 325 11.42 -14.15 30.21
N THR A 326 12.36 -13.80 31.08
CA THR A 326 12.31 -12.57 31.89
C THR A 326 12.21 -11.32 31.00
N LEU A 327 13.02 -11.23 29.93
CA LEU A 327 12.94 -10.10 29.00
C LEU A 327 11.61 -10.09 28.25
N LEU A 328 11.09 -11.23 27.81
CA LEU A 328 9.77 -11.31 27.16
C LEU A 328 8.63 -10.90 28.10
N ASP A 329 8.73 -11.14 29.41
CA ASP A 329 7.80 -10.60 30.42
C ASP A 329 7.93 -9.08 30.59
N VAL A 330 9.11 -8.50 30.30
CA VAL A 330 9.30 -7.04 30.20
C VAL A 330 8.66 -6.50 28.93
N ALA A 331 8.87 -7.16 27.79
CA ALA A 331 8.20 -6.78 26.53
C ALA A 331 6.68 -6.89 26.63
N GLY A 332 6.15 -7.88 27.37
CA GLY A 332 4.72 -8.01 27.66
C GLY A 332 4.15 -6.81 28.43
N GLY A 333 4.89 -6.28 29.41
CA GLY A 333 4.52 -5.02 30.09
C GLY A 333 4.46 -3.81 29.14
N LEU A 334 5.17 -3.85 28.01
CA LEU A 334 5.17 -2.84 26.96
C LEU A 334 4.21 -3.14 25.79
N GLY A 335 3.40 -4.20 25.88
CA GLY A 335 2.48 -4.63 24.82
C GLY A 335 3.15 -5.31 23.61
N TYR A 336 4.31 -5.92 23.81
CA TYR A 336 5.16 -6.54 22.78
C TYR A 336 5.40 -5.63 21.54
N PRO A 337 6.11 -4.50 21.70
CA PRO A 337 6.44 -3.61 20.58
C PRO A 337 7.16 -4.35 19.46
N SER A 338 6.72 -4.17 18.22
CA SER A 338 7.27 -4.87 17.04
C SER A 338 8.78 -4.68 16.87
N MET A 339 9.30 -3.50 17.22
CA MET A 339 10.74 -3.20 17.22
C MET A 339 11.55 -4.10 18.17
N LEU A 340 10.96 -4.57 19.28
CA LEU A 340 11.61 -5.56 20.14
C LEU A 340 11.50 -6.95 19.49
N ALA A 341 10.34 -7.34 18.99
CA ALA A 341 10.16 -8.63 18.31
C ALA A 341 11.12 -8.82 17.11
N ASP A 342 11.31 -7.77 16.31
CA ASP A 342 12.24 -7.73 15.15
C ASP A 342 13.72 -7.95 15.52
N SER A 343 14.10 -7.88 16.80
CA SER A 343 15.48 -8.07 17.26
C SER A 343 15.64 -9.15 18.33
N TRP A 344 14.59 -9.44 19.11
CA TRP A 344 14.64 -10.33 20.26
C TRP A 344 14.29 -11.76 19.84
N GLN A 345 15.18 -12.34 19.03
CA GLN A 345 15.05 -13.66 18.42
C GLN A 345 16.02 -14.68 19.05
N GLY A 346 15.62 -15.95 19.11
CA GLY A 346 16.44 -17.03 19.66
C GLY A 346 16.51 -17.10 21.19
N ASP A 347 17.34 -18.01 21.71
CA ASP A 347 17.37 -18.38 23.14
C ASP A 347 18.50 -17.70 23.96
N ASP A 348 19.27 -16.79 23.35
CA ASP A 348 20.39 -16.07 23.98
C ASP A 348 20.25 -14.55 23.76
N ALA A 349 19.76 -13.84 24.78
CA ALA A 349 19.61 -12.38 24.76
C ALA A 349 20.93 -11.61 24.61
N CYS A 350 22.07 -12.27 24.83
CA CYS A 350 23.39 -11.67 24.64
C CYS A 350 23.93 -11.83 23.21
N SER A 351 23.22 -12.55 22.33
CA SER A 351 23.55 -12.69 20.91
C SER A 351 23.03 -11.51 20.07
N GLY A 352 23.32 -10.28 20.52
CA GLY A 352 23.10 -9.05 19.75
C GLY A 352 21.69 -8.45 19.79
N TRP A 353 20.86 -8.79 20.78
CA TRP A 353 19.55 -8.16 20.96
C TRP A 353 19.67 -6.64 21.15
N ALA A 354 18.88 -5.88 20.41
CA ALA A 354 18.77 -4.44 20.57
C ALA A 354 18.38 -4.09 22.01
N TYR A 355 18.92 -2.99 22.52
CA TYR A 355 18.65 -2.43 23.86
C TYR A 355 19.14 -3.27 25.04
N VAL A 356 19.75 -4.43 24.78
CA VAL A 356 20.36 -5.31 25.78
C VAL A 356 21.89 -5.16 25.72
N THR A 357 22.55 -5.06 26.87
CA THR A 357 24.01 -5.20 26.97
C THR A 357 24.35 -6.21 28.03
N CYS A 358 25.21 -7.16 27.69
CA CYS A 358 25.62 -8.24 28.58
C CYS A 358 27.06 -8.10 29.05
N ASP A 359 27.35 -8.75 30.18
CA ASP A 359 28.71 -9.01 30.61
C ASP A 359 29.43 -9.93 29.62
N SER A 360 30.66 -9.58 29.24
CA SER A 360 31.46 -10.30 28.25
C SER A 360 31.93 -11.69 28.72
N THR A 361 31.92 -11.94 30.03
CA THR A 361 32.44 -13.18 30.63
C THR A 361 31.29 -14.08 31.07
N GLU A 362 30.29 -13.52 31.75
CA GLU A 362 29.18 -14.31 32.32
C GLU A 362 27.96 -14.46 31.39
N LYS A 363 27.95 -13.79 30.22
CA LYS A 363 26.77 -13.71 29.33
C LYS A 363 25.46 -13.39 30.08
N SER A 364 25.57 -12.51 31.08
CA SER A 364 24.45 -12.07 31.90
C SER A 364 24.07 -10.65 31.53
N VAL A 365 22.78 -10.33 31.45
CA VAL A 365 22.32 -8.98 31.10
C VAL A 365 22.70 -7.99 32.21
N VAL A 366 23.49 -6.97 31.87
CA VAL A 366 23.97 -5.93 32.80
C VAL A 366 23.36 -4.55 32.55
N THR A 367 22.89 -4.27 31.33
CA THR A 367 22.14 -3.05 31.02
C THR A 367 20.94 -3.36 30.15
N LEU A 368 19.80 -2.75 30.49
CA LEU A 368 18.59 -2.72 29.67
C LEU A 368 18.27 -1.24 29.37
N ASN A 369 18.35 -0.84 28.10
CA ASN A 369 18.17 0.55 27.67
C ASN A 369 17.01 0.72 26.70
N LEU A 370 15.81 0.81 27.24
CA LEU A 370 14.54 0.99 26.53
C LEU A 370 14.06 2.46 26.57
N GLY A 371 14.93 3.42 26.88
CA GLY A 371 14.59 4.84 26.94
C GLY A 371 14.53 5.52 25.57
N LYS A 372 13.71 6.57 25.42
CA LYS A 372 13.58 7.40 24.18
C LYS A 372 12.95 6.68 22.98
N HIS A 373 12.12 5.67 23.20
CA HIS A 373 11.48 4.89 22.13
C HIS A 373 9.96 5.09 22.02
N GLY A 374 9.36 5.91 22.89
CA GLY A 374 7.93 6.20 22.89
C GLY A 374 7.06 5.03 23.37
N PHE A 375 7.65 4.05 24.09
CA PHE A 375 6.92 2.87 24.55
C PHE A 375 5.76 3.25 25.49
N ALA A 376 4.63 2.59 25.31
CA ALA A 376 3.47 2.65 26.20
C ALA A 376 3.37 1.35 27.03
N GLY A 377 2.42 1.29 27.96
CA GLY A 377 2.24 0.15 28.87
C GLY A 377 2.70 0.46 30.28
N PHE A 378 3.31 -0.51 30.95
CA PHE A 378 3.77 -0.43 32.35
C PHE A 378 5.15 -1.06 32.56
N ILE A 379 5.80 -0.71 33.68
CA ILE A 379 7.08 -1.29 34.07
C ILE A 379 6.84 -2.68 34.67
N SER A 380 7.28 -3.73 33.96
CA SER A 380 7.12 -5.11 34.44
C SER A 380 7.98 -5.36 35.69
N PRO A 381 7.43 -5.99 36.76
CA PRO A 381 8.22 -6.39 37.94
C PRO A 381 9.27 -7.46 37.60
N ALA A 382 9.12 -8.18 36.47
CA ALA A 382 10.03 -9.22 36.03
C ALA A 382 11.48 -8.74 35.85
N ILE A 383 11.71 -7.44 35.61
CA ILE A 383 13.06 -6.84 35.57
C ILE A 383 13.90 -7.24 36.81
N ALA A 384 13.27 -7.41 37.98
CA ALA A 384 13.94 -7.81 39.21
C ALA A 384 14.58 -9.22 39.17
N ASN A 385 14.13 -10.10 38.27
CA ASN A 385 14.70 -11.44 38.09
C ASN A 385 16.07 -11.40 37.38
N LEU A 386 16.43 -10.30 36.70
CA LEU A 386 17.76 -10.09 36.11
C LEU A 386 18.75 -9.67 37.21
N THR A 387 19.20 -10.62 38.03
CA THR A 387 20.00 -10.33 39.23
C THR A 387 21.36 -9.66 38.96
N SER A 388 21.91 -9.82 37.76
CA SER A 388 23.18 -9.20 37.32
C SER A 388 23.02 -7.79 36.74
N LEU A 389 21.79 -7.27 36.65
CA LEU A 389 21.46 -6.00 36.03
C LEU A 389 21.98 -4.81 36.85
N LYS A 390 22.79 -3.96 36.22
CA LYS A 390 23.45 -2.78 36.82
C LYS A 390 22.76 -1.48 36.44
N SER A 391 22.25 -1.37 35.20
CA SER A 391 21.62 -0.15 34.69
C SER A 391 20.30 -0.42 33.97
N VAL A 392 19.27 0.34 34.31
CA VAL A 392 17.94 0.32 33.67
C VAL A 392 17.60 1.72 33.18
N TYR A 393 17.38 1.86 31.88
CA TYR A 393 16.86 3.10 31.28
C TYR A 393 15.49 2.84 30.66
N LEU A 394 14.49 3.55 31.18
CA LEU A 394 13.09 3.54 30.75
C LEU A 394 12.59 4.98 30.49
N ASN A 395 13.49 5.96 30.55
CA ASN A 395 13.19 7.38 30.46
C ASN A 395 12.71 7.83 29.08
N ASP A 396 12.01 8.97 29.02
CA ASP A 396 11.51 9.58 27.77
C ASP A 396 10.60 8.63 26.97
N ASN A 397 9.59 8.08 27.64
CA ASN A 397 8.60 7.17 27.06
C ASN A 397 7.17 7.59 27.49
N ASN A 398 6.17 6.79 27.12
CA ASN A 398 4.76 6.97 27.49
C ASN A 398 4.30 5.93 28.52
N LEU A 399 5.18 5.48 29.41
CA LEU A 399 4.88 4.45 30.40
C LEU A 399 3.93 4.97 31.47
N THR A 400 3.02 4.09 31.90
CA THR A 400 1.99 4.34 32.90
C THR A 400 2.07 3.33 34.04
N GLY A 401 1.18 3.43 35.02
CA GLY A 401 1.18 2.52 36.17
C GLY A 401 2.18 2.94 37.25
N VAL A 402 2.62 1.97 38.06
CA VAL A 402 3.48 2.18 39.22
C VAL A 402 4.92 1.72 38.95
N ILE A 403 5.87 2.21 39.72
CA ILE A 403 7.24 1.66 39.73
C ILE A 403 7.25 0.43 40.66
N PRO A 404 7.59 -0.78 40.18
CA PRO A 404 7.58 -1.97 41.02
C PRO A 404 8.55 -1.87 42.19
N LYS A 405 8.08 -2.21 43.39
CA LYS A 405 8.90 -2.21 44.63
C LYS A 405 10.02 -3.25 44.57
N GLU A 406 9.81 -4.30 43.79
CA GLU A 406 10.72 -5.41 43.55
C GLU A 406 12.10 -4.93 43.06
N LEU A 407 12.13 -3.83 42.29
CA LEU A 407 13.36 -3.20 41.78
C LEU A 407 14.26 -2.66 42.91
N THR A 408 13.71 -2.35 44.08
CA THR A 408 14.49 -1.85 45.23
C THR A 408 15.35 -2.92 45.90
N PHE A 409 15.09 -4.20 45.63
CA PHE A 409 15.80 -5.35 46.22
C PHE A 409 16.85 -5.96 45.27
N MET A 410 17.06 -5.38 44.08
CA MET A 410 18.02 -5.90 43.10
C MET A 410 19.46 -5.75 43.60
N PRO A 411 20.26 -6.84 43.69
CA PRO A 411 21.52 -6.83 44.43
C PRO A 411 22.65 -6.06 43.75
N ASN A 412 22.64 -5.98 42.41
CA ASN A 412 23.69 -5.36 41.61
C ASN A 412 23.28 -4.04 40.94
N LEU A 413 22.06 -3.55 41.20
CA LEU A 413 21.53 -2.35 40.55
C LEU A 413 22.30 -1.11 41.01
N GLN A 414 22.72 -0.28 40.05
CA GLN A 414 23.50 0.94 40.27
C GLN A 414 22.77 2.18 39.73
N LEU A 415 21.99 2.02 38.67
CA LEU A 415 21.24 3.11 38.04
C LEU A 415 19.87 2.61 37.58
N ILE A 416 18.84 3.40 37.87
CA ILE A 416 17.51 3.27 37.26
C ILE A 416 16.98 4.66 36.89
N ASP A 417 16.68 4.85 35.60
CA ASP A 417 16.08 6.07 35.06
C ASP A 417 14.70 5.80 34.47
N VAL A 418 13.68 6.44 35.07
CA VAL A 418 12.27 6.38 34.67
C VAL A 418 11.70 7.79 34.45
N SER A 419 12.56 8.82 34.36
CA SER A 419 12.15 10.21 34.12
C SER A 419 11.39 10.36 32.79
N ASN A 420 10.60 11.44 32.64
CA ASN A 420 9.84 11.71 31.40
C ASN A 420 8.93 10.55 30.98
N ASN A 421 8.01 10.18 31.88
CA ASN A 421 6.94 9.20 31.69
C ASN A 421 5.65 9.69 32.38
N ASN A 422 4.58 8.88 32.32
CA ASN A 422 3.26 9.13 32.93
C ASN A 422 3.02 8.22 34.16
N LEU A 423 4.05 7.97 34.97
CA LEU A 423 3.97 7.07 36.12
C LEU A 423 3.24 7.71 37.32
N ARG A 424 2.60 6.87 38.13
CA ARG A 424 1.78 7.21 39.30
C ARG A 424 2.09 6.33 40.51
N GLY A 425 1.50 6.64 41.66
CA GLY A 425 1.63 5.86 42.89
C GLY A 425 2.81 6.29 43.78
N GLU A 426 3.15 5.48 44.78
CA GLU A 426 4.24 5.77 45.73
C GLU A 426 5.62 5.76 45.06
N ILE A 427 6.55 6.56 45.58
CA ILE A 427 7.95 6.59 45.14
C ILE A 427 8.73 5.52 45.91
N PRO A 428 9.27 4.46 45.27
CA PRO A 428 10.01 3.42 45.97
C PRO A 428 11.33 3.95 46.57
N LYS A 429 11.72 3.41 47.73
CA LYS A 429 12.96 3.77 48.42
C LYS A 429 14.09 2.83 48.01
N PHE A 430 14.88 3.25 47.03
CA PHE A 430 16.09 2.53 46.63
C PHE A 430 17.23 2.73 47.67
N PRO A 431 18.18 1.77 47.78
CA PRO A 431 19.40 1.95 48.56
C PRO A 431 20.22 3.17 48.09
N ALA A 432 20.97 3.80 49.00
CA ALA A 432 21.76 5.00 48.70
C ALA A 432 22.88 4.78 47.66
N SER A 433 23.23 3.52 47.36
CA SER A 433 24.15 3.13 46.28
C SER A 433 23.52 3.19 44.87
N VAL A 434 22.19 3.28 44.77
CA VAL A 434 21.46 3.28 43.50
C VAL A 434 21.10 4.70 43.09
N LYS A 435 21.57 5.12 41.91
CA LYS A 435 21.15 6.38 41.28
C LYS A 435 19.76 6.21 40.68
N PHE A 436 18.74 6.67 41.41
CA PHE A 436 17.34 6.64 40.99
C PHE A 436 16.90 8.00 40.42
N ASN A 437 16.72 8.06 39.10
CA ASN A 437 16.21 9.22 38.38
C ASN A 437 14.72 9.01 38.05
N TYR A 438 13.83 9.85 38.59
CA TYR A 438 12.37 9.77 38.32
C TYR A 438 11.74 11.13 37.98
N LYS A 439 12.55 12.19 37.94
CA LYS A 439 12.18 13.56 37.57
C LYS A 439 13.13 14.05 36.47
N PRO A 440 12.67 14.92 35.54
CA PRO A 440 11.32 15.48 35.42
C PRO A 440 10.28 14.47 34.86
N GLY A 441 9.08 14.94 34.52
CA GLY A 441 8.07 14.17 33.77
C GLY A 441 6.94 13.55 34.58
N ASN A 442 7.25 12.72 35.57
CA ASN A 442 6.24 11.90 36.29
C ASN A 442 5.40 12.72 37.28
N GLY A 443 4.45 13.51 36.78
CA GLY A 443 3.67 14.48 37.57
C GLY A 443 2.72 13.88 38.61
N LEU A 444 2.33 12.60 38.46
CA LEU A 444 1.40 11.89 39.37
C LEU A 444 2.12 11.04 40.42
N LEU A 445 3.45 10.93 40.36
CA LEU A 445 4.24 10.09 41.23
C LEU A 445 4.48 10.77 42.59
N GLY A 446 4.17 10.06 43.68
CA GLY A 446 4.20 10.58 45.05
C GLY A 446 2.98 11.41 45.45
N THR A 447 1.91 11.42 44.64
CA THR A 447 0.63 12.05 45.02
C THR A 447 -0.32 11.02 45.65
N ASN A 448 -0.77 11.28 46.89
CA ASN A 448 -1.75 10.44 47.58
C ASN A 448 -3.18 10.69 47.05
N ALA A 449 -3.42 10.41 45.77
CA ALA A 449 -4.76 10.21 45.23
C ALA A 449 -5.16 8.77 45.53
N GLY A 450 -5.99 8.56 46.55
CA GLY A 450 -6.36 7.22 47.02
C GLY A 450 -7.07 6.38 45.97
N ASP A 451 -6.77 5.08 45.93
CA ASP A 451 -7.41 4.11 45.05
C ASP A 451 -8.91 3.97 45.36
N GLY A 452 -9.74 4.59 44.53
CA GLY A 452 -11.15 4.29 44.41
C GLY A 452 -11.38 3.03 43.58
N SER A 453 -10.84 1.88 44.00
CA SER A 453 -11.16 0.59 43.37
C SER A 453 -12.57 0.17 43.78
N ALA A 454 -13.54 0.37 42.87
CA ALA A 454 -14.92 -0.05 43.06
C ALA A 454 -15.12 -1.53 42.68
N SER A 455 -14.56 -2.44 43.48
CA SER A 455 -15.02 -3.83 43.53
C SER A 455 -16.31 -3.89 44.33
N GLY A 456 -17.45 -3.93 43.65
CA GLY A 456 -18.77 -4.03 44.26
C GLY A 456 -19.43 -5.37 43.95
N ASP A 457 -19.34 -6.31 44.90
CA ASP A 457 -20.27 -7.43 45.01
C ASP A 457 -20.77 -7.50 46.47
N GLY A 458 -22.04 -7.84 46.67
CA GLY A 458 -22.81 -7.34 47.82
C GLY A 458 -22.96 -8.29 49.02
N SER A 459 -23.23 -7.73 50.21
CA SER A 459 -24.37 -8.13 51.07
C SER A 459 -24.42 -7.35 52.40
N GLY A 460 -25.62 -7.31 53.00
CA GLY A 460 -26.04 -6.34 54.01
C GLY A 460 -25.49 -6.47 55.45
N GLY A 461 -25.82 -5.47 56.28
CA GLY A 461 -25.48 -5.45 57.71
C GLY A 461 -25.80 -4.11 58.39
N SER A 462 -26.96 -4.00 59.02
CA SER A 462 -27.46 -2.82 59.74
C SER A 462 -26.66 -2.44 61.00
N GLY A 463 -26.51 -1.14 61.29
CA GLY A 463 -25.99 -0.61 62.56
C GLY A 463 -26.25 0.89 62.72
N ASP A 464 -26.79 1.32 63.87
CA ASP A 464 -27.36 2.66 64.11
C ASP A 464 -26.48 3.56 65.01
N ARG A 465 -26.73 4.88 64.99
CA ARG A 465 -26.35 5.95 65.97
C ARG A 465 -24.96 6.60 65.94
N GLY A 466 -24.95 7.84 65.44
CA GLY A 466 -24.87 9.02 66.33
C GLY A 466 -23.49 9.70 66.52
N GLY A 467 -23.48 11.05 66.46
CA GLY A 467 -22.34 11.85 66.91
C GLY A 467 -22.06 13.12 66.09
N SER A 468 -22.72 14.23 66.43
CA SER A 468 -22.46 15.54 65.81
C SER A 468 -21.22 16.24 66.36
N SER A 469 -20.45 16.94 65.53
CA SER A 469 -19.89 18.26 65.90
C SER A 469 -19.62 19.14 64.68
N ARG A 470 -19.59 20.46 64.90
CA ARG A 470 -19.54 21.51 63.87
C ARG A 470 -18.12 22.06 63.68
N GLY A 471 -17.80 22.52 62.47
CA GLY A 471 -16.62 23.34 62.19
C GLY A 471 -16.70 23.99 60.81
N GLY A 472 -17.30 25.18 60.72
CA GLY A 472 -17.49 25.90 59.45
C GLY A 472 -16.30 26.78 59.07
N GLY A 473 -16.12 27.03 57.76
CA GLY A 473 -15.03 27.87 57.25
C GLY A 473 -15.08 28.10 55.73
N SER A 474 -16.09 28.81 55.25
CA SER A 474 -16.20 29.17 53.82
C SER A 474 -15.31 30.35 53.44
N LYS A 475 -14.48 30.21 52.40
CA LYS A 475 -14.09 31.33 51.51
C LYS A 475 -13.89 30.83 50.07
N ALA A 476 -14.75 31.28 49.15
CA ALA A 476 -14.41 31.32 47.73
C ALA A 476 -13.29 32.36 47.51
N PRO A 477 -12.33 32.10 46.62
CA PRO A 477 -12.43 32.74 45.30
C PRO A 477 -11.82 31.90 44.15
N VAL A 478 -12.43 30.78 43.77
CA VAL A 478 -11.99 29.97 42.60
C VAL A 478 -12.93 30.15 41.39
N ILE A 479 -14.21 30.43 41.62
CA ILE A 479 -15.24 30.47 40.57
C ILE A 479 -15.02 31.62 39.57
N ILE A 480 -14.52 32.78 40.02
CA ILE A 480 -14.32 33.96 39.15
C ILE A 480 -13.24 33.69 38.09
N GLY A 481 -12.15 33.01 38.44
CA GLY A 481 -11.08 32.67 37.50
C GLY A 481 -11.54 31.73 36.38
N VAL A 482 -12.35 30.72 36.73
CA VAL A 482 -12.91 29.77 35.76
C VAL A 482 -13.90 30.45 34.81
N VAL A 483 -14.78 31.32 35.32
CA VAL A 483 -15.73 32.07 34.49
C VAL A 483 -15.01 33.00 33.51
N VAL A 484 -13.95 33.70 33.95
CA VAL A 484 -13.14 34.55 33.05
C VAL A 484 -12.42 33.71 31.99
N ALA A 485 -11.83 32.57 32.35
CA ALA A 485 -11.18 31.68 31.40
C ALA A 485 -12.16 31.12 30.34
N VAL A 486 -13.37 30.72 30.75
CA VAL A 486 -14.42 30.25 29.83
C VAL A 486 -14.90 31.37 28.90
N LEU A 487 -15.10 32.60 29.41
CA LEU A 487 -15.48 33.74 28.58
C LEU A 487 -14.40 34.13 27.56
N VAL A 488 -13.12 34.07 27.94
CA VAL A 488 -11.99 34.28 27.01
C VAL A 488 -11.94 33.18 25.96
N PHE A 489 -12.11 31.91 26.35
CA PHE A 489 -12.15 30.79 25.40
C PHE A 489 -13.30 30.90 24.40
N LEU A 490 -14.51 31.25 24.86
CA LEU A 490 -15.67 31.48 23.99
C LEU A 490 -15.47 32.68 23.06
N ALA A 491 -14.81 33.75 23.51
CA ALA A 491 -14.46 34.89 22.66
C ALA A 491 -13.46 34.50 21.55
N ILE A 492 -12.44 33.69 21.88
CA ILE A 492 -11.47 33.17 20.89
C ILE A 492 -12.19 32.25 19.89
N LEU A 493 -13.04 31.33 20.36
CA LEU A 493 -13.80 30.43 19.50
C LEU A 493 -14.73 31.21 18.55
N GLY A 494 -15.42 32.23 19.08
CA GLY A 494 -16.24 33.15 18.30
C GLY A 494 -15.44 33.94 17.26
N PHE A 495 -14.22 34.39 17.59
CA PHE A 495 -13.35 35.08 16.65
C PHE A 495 -12.83 34.16 15.53
N VAL A 496 -12.50 32.90 15.85
CA VAL A 496 -12.11 31.89 14.84
C VAL A 496 -13.27 31.57 13.91
N VAL A 497 -14.48 31.34 14.43
CA VAL A 497 -15.69 31.13 13.62
C VAL A 497 -16.01 32.37 12.78
N TYR A 498 -15.91 33.57 13.35
CA TYR A 498 -16.10 34.83 12.61
C TYR A 498 -15.09 35.00 11.48
N LYS A 499 -13.79 34.72 11.71
CA LYS A 499 -12.75 34.70 10.67
C LYS A 499 -13.08 33.67 9.58
N PHE A 500 -13.54 32.49 9.93
CA PHE A 500 -13.91 31.43 8.97
C PHE A 500 -15.12 31.82 8.12
N VAL A 501 -16.17 32.40 8.73
CA VAL A 501 -17.36 32.90 8.04
C VAL A 501 -17.04 34.12 7.16
N MET A 502 -16.22 35.06 7.63
CA MET A 502 -15.75 36.20 6.83
C MET A 502 -14.88 35.76 5.65
N LYS A 503 -14.02 34.75 5.82
CA LYS A 503 -13.21 34.16 4.73
C LYS A 503 -14.10 33.46 3.69
N ARG A 504 -15.19 32.79 4.11
CA ARG A 504 -16.23 32.26 3.20
C ARG A 504 -17.04 33.35 2.49
N LYS A 505 -17.30 34.51 3.13
CA LYS A 505 -18.05 35.62 2.52
C LYS A 505 -17.25 36.46 1.51
N HIS A 506 -15.92 36.53 1.62
CA HIS A 506 -15.08 37.29 0.67
C HIS A 506 -14.61 36.47 -0.54
N GLY A 507 -14.83 35.15 -0.56
CA GLY A 507 -14.43 34.26 -1.67
C GLY A 507 -15.31 34.30 -2.92
N LYS A 508 -16.23 35.26 -3.07
CA LYS A 508 -17.08 35.41 -4.27
C LYS A 508 -17.30 36.87 -4.66
N LYS A 509 -16.43 37.40 -5.52
CA LYS A 509 -16.80 38.41 -6.53
C LYS A 509 -15.80 38.44 -7.69
N PHE A 510 -16.33 38.35 -8.89
CA PHE A 510 -15.63 38.52 -10.17
C PHE A 510 -15.16 39.98 -10.36
N SER A 511 -14.02 40.18 -11.03
CA SER A 511 -13.83 41.34 -11.93
C SER A 511 -12.84 41.01 -13.04
N ARG A 512 -13.13 41.47 -14.25
CA ARG A 512 -12.22 41.45 -15.42
C ARG A 512 -11.27 42.63 -15.35
N THR A 513 -10.07 42.47 -15.89
CA THR A 513 -9.36 43.49 -16.69
C THR A 513 -8.28 42.83 -17.55
N ASP A 514 -8.10 43.35 -18.76
CA ASP A 514 -7.21 42.85 -19.81
C ASP A 514 -5.72 43.28 -19.60
N PRO A 515 -4.76 42.71 -20.37
CA PRO A 515 -3.33 42.76 -20.04
C PRO A 515 -2.57 43.92 -20.67
N GLU A 516 -1.50 44.40 -20.02
CA GLU A 516 -0.33 45.00 -20.69
C GLU A 516 0.88 45.22 -19.76
N LYS A 517 2.09 45.26 -20.36
CA LYS A 517 3.39 45.73 -19.83
C LYS A 517 4.03 44.87 -18.70
N ALA A 518 5.00 43.99 -18.96
CA ALA A 518 6.34 44.16 -19.58
C ALA A 518 7.43 44.77 -18.67
N GLY A 519 8.26 43.89 -18.10
CA GLY A 519 9.72 44.02 -17.97
C GLY A 519 10.34 45.06 -17.01
N LYS A 520 11.21 44.57 -16.11
CA LYS A 520 12.66 44.78 -16.27
C LYS A 520 13.54 43.93 -15.34
N ILE A 521 14.70 43.55 -15.90
CA ILE A 521 15.87 42.97 -15.26
C ILE A 521 16.56 44.02 -14.37
N LEU A 522 17.13 43.59 -13.24
CA LEU A 522 18.37 44.16 -12.71
C LEU A 522 19.28 43.06 -12.13
N VAL A 523 20.54 43.09 -12.56
CA VAL A 523 21.64 42.21 -12.14
C VAL A 523 22.56 42.99 -11.18
N SER A 524 23.20 42.31 -10.23
CA SER A 524 24.42 42.83 -9.59
C SER A 524 25.32 41.71 -9.09
N ASP A 525 26.51 41.59 -9.69
CA ASP A 525 27.61 40.71 -9.29
C ASP A 525 28.47 41.29 -8.15
N ALA A 526 29.07 40.42 -7.33
CA ALA A 526 30.38 40.54 -6.67
C ALA A 526 30.60 39.29 -5.78
N VAL A 527 31.44 38.27 -6.08
CA VAL A 527 32.89 38.18 -6.37
C VAL A 527 33.80 37.99 -5.13
N SER A 528 34.48 36.82 -5.14
CA SER A 528 35.81 36.47 -4.57
C SER A 528 35.99 35.84 -3.17
N ASN A 529 36.68 34.69 -3.21
CA ASN A 529 37.70 34.12 -2.29
C ASN A 529 37.37 33.81 -0.82
N GLY A 530 37.86 32.72 -0.21
CA GLY A 530 38.69 31.60 -0.73
C GLY A 530 39.46 30.88 0.40
N GLY A 531 39.92 29.65 0.17
CA GLY A 531 40.84 28.90 1.07
C GLY A 531 40.31 27.55 1.56
N GLY A 532 41.09 26.48 1.40
CA GLY A 532 40.71 25.10 1.76
C GLY A 532 41.74 24.39 2.66
N GLY A 533 41.48 23.11 2.98
CA GLY A 533 42.37 22.24 3.75
C GLY A 533 41.94 20.77 3.69
N TYR A 534 42.89 19.84 3.54
CA TYR A 534 42.68 18.40 3.35
C TYR A 534 42.81 17.58 4.63
N ALA A 535 42.03 16.50 4.79
CA ALA A 535 42.41 15.29 5.53
C ALA A 535 41.53 14.06 5.17
N ASN A 536 42.15 12.87 5.09
CA ASN A 536 41.48 11.57 4.84
C ASN A 536 40.99 10.90 6.13
N GLY A 537 39.95 10.06 6.05
CA GLY A 537 39.61 9.07 7.09
C GLY A 537 38.32 8.29 6.83
N HIS A 538 38.36 6.95 6.83
CA HIS A 538 37.19 6.09 6.61
C HIS A 538 36.31 5.91 7.85
N GLY A 539 35.01 5.64 7.65
CA GLY A 539 34.26 4.72 8.51
C GLY A 539 32.84 5.11 8.93
N ALA A 540 31.88 4.21 8.64
CA ALA A 540 30.54 4.09 9.25
C ALA A 540 29.53 5.24 9.04
N ASN A 541 28.71 5.12 8.00
CA ASN A 541 27.44 5.85 7.91
C ASN A 541 26.44 5.30 8.96
N ASN A 542 26.15 6.11 9.98
CA ASN A 542 25.14 5.82 10.98
C ASN A 542 24.20 7.05 11.09
N PHE A 543 23.01 6.98 10.50
CA PHE A 543 22.04 8.08 10.50
C PHE A 543 20.63 7.60 10.84
N ASN A 544 20.35 7.61 12.15
CA ASN A 544 19.00 7.61 12.73
C ASN A 544 18.75 8.99 13.37
N ALA A 545 18.01 9.86 12.69
CA ALA A 545 17.40 11.11 13.20
C ALA A 545 16.72 11.84 12.03
N LEU A 546 15.60 12.56 12.16
CA LEU A 546 14.67 12.76 13.27
C LEU A 546 13.34 13.26 12.68
N ASN A 547 12.21 12.95 13.32
CA ASN A 547 10.91 13.56 13.02
C ASN A 547 10.38 14.21 14.31
N SER A 548 10.24 15.53 14.34
CA SER A 548 9.22 16.27 15.11
C SER A 548 9.28 17.78 14.83
N PRO A 549 8.14 18.51 14.84
CA PRO A 549 8.06 19.85 14.27
C PRO A 549 8.43 20.96 15.26
N SER A 550 9.04 22.04 14.75
CA SER A 550 9.06 23.34 15.41
C SER A 550 8.82 24.45 14.40
N SER A 551 7.99 25.43 14.76
CA SER A 551 7.69 26.57 13.90
C SER A 551 8.88 27.52 13.82
N GLY A 552 9.48 27.66 12.65
CA GLY A 552 10.59 28.58 12.40
C GLY A 552 10.86 28.69 10.91
N ASP A 553 10.58 29.85 10.34
CA ASP A 553 10.78 30.15 8.92
C ASP A 553 12.26 30.45 8.66
N ASN A 554 12.96 29.53 7.97
CA ASN A 554 14.01 29.85 7.01
C ASN A 554 14.50 28.59 6.29
N SER A 555 14.92 28.78 5.03
CA SER A 555 15.37 27.72 4.12
C SER A 555 16.76 27.21 4.44
N ASP A 556 16.94 25.89 4.55
CA ASP A 556 18.24 25.25 4.38
C ASP A 556 18.15 23.99 3.51
N ARG A 557 19.11 23.85 2.59
CA ARG A 557 19.10 22.87 1.50
C ARG A 557 19.83 21.59 1.92
N PHE A 558 19.10 20.49 2.10
CA PHE A 558 19.72 19.16 2.16
C PHE A 558 20.19 18.73 0.76
N LEU A 559 21.46 18.98 0.47
CA LEU A 559 22.18 18.41 -0.67
C LEU A 559 22.64 16.99 -0.31
N LEU A 560 21.92 15.99 -0.83
CA LEU A 560 22.43 14.61 -0.86
C LEU A 560 23.42 14.46 -2.01
N GLU A 561 24.59 13.93 -1.69
CA GLU A 561 25.72 13.73 -2.60
C GLU A 561 25.40 12.60 -3.61
N GLY A 562 24.79 12.98 -4.75
CA GLY A 562 24.25 11.97 -5.69
C GLY A 562 23.62 12.51 -6.97
N GLY A 563 24.01 13.70 -7.45
CA GLY A 563 23.76 14.16 -8.83
C GLY A 563 22.30 14.32 -9.31
N SER A 564 21.30 14.16 -8.44
CA SER A 564 19.86 14.32 -8.72
C SER A 564 19.32 15.50 -7.92
N VAL A 565 18.56 16.39 -8.57
CA VAL A 565 18.14 17.67 -7.98
C VAL A 565 16.77 17.54 -7.30
N THR A 566 16.63 18.13 -6.12
CA THR A 566 15.32 18.29 -5.46
C THR A 566 14.53 19.40 -6.14
N ILE A 567 13.42 19.05 -6.79
CA ILE A 567 12.60 19.99 -7.56
C ILE A 567 11.41 20.45 -6.71
N PRO A 568 11.16 21.77 -6.55
CA PRO A 568 10.01 22.26 -5.78
C PRO A 568 8.67 21.83 -6.38
N MET A 569 7.71 21.48 -5.52
CA MET A 569 6.35 21.10 -5.92
C MET A 569 5.68 22.12 -6.84
N GLU A 570 5.87 23.42 -6.60
CA GLU A 570 5.21 24.45 -7.40
C GLU A 570 5.73 24.47 -8.85
N VAL A 571 7.01 24.15 -9.08
CA VAL A 571 7.56 23.94 -10.43
C VAL A 571 6.89 22.74 -11.06
N LEU A 572 6.81 21.60 -10.37
CA LEU A 572 6.16 20.39 -10.91
C LEU A 572 4.67 20.61 -11.23
N ARG A 573 3.97 21.42 -10.44
CA ARG A 573 2.59 21.82 -10.73
C ARG A 573 2.50 22.75 -11.93
N GLN A 574 3.43 23.68 -12.11
CA GLN A 574 3.44 24.56 -13.29
C GLN A 574 3.69 23.76 -14.58
N VAL A 575 4.73 22.91 -14.61
CA VAL A 575 5.15 22.20 -15.83
C VAL A 575 4.20 21.07 -16.25
N THR A 576 3.42 20.50 -15.33
CA THR A 576 2.39 19.47 -15.61
C THR A 576 0.98 20.04 -15.81
N ASN A 577 0.82 21.37 -15.88
CA ASN A 577 -0.48 22.06 -15.89
C ASN A 577 -1.40 21.60 -14.73
N ASN A 578 -0.88 21.70 -13.50
CA ASN A 578 -1.48 21.24 -12.25
C ASN A 578 -1.93 19.76 -12.28
N PHE A 579 -1.10 18.90 -12.88
CA PHE A 579 -1.38 17.47 -13.10
C PHE A 579 -2.67 17.23 -13.90
N SER A 580 -2.85 17.94 -15.03
CA SER A 580 -4.01 17.76 -15.91
C SER A 580 -4.10 16.33 -16.45
N GLU A 581 -5.33 15.83 -16.66
CA GLU A 581 -5.54 14.52 -17.28
C GLU A 581 -5.06 14.48 -18.73
N ASP A 582 -5.06 15.61 -19.44
CA ASP A 582 -4.55 15.73 -20.82
C ASP A 582 -3.04 15.44 -20.93
N ASN A 583 -2.31 15.55 -19.81
CA ASN A 583 -0.86 15.32 -19.75
C ASN A 583 -0.51 13.89 -19.31
N ILE A 584 -1.48 12.97 -19.14
CA ILE A 584 -1.18 11.63 -18.64
C ILE A 584 -0.53 10.77 -19.74
N LEU A 585 0.70 10.30 -19.47
CA LEU A 585 1.44 9.35 -20.30
C LEU A 585 1.13 7.90 -19.94
N GLY A 586 0.67 7.64 -18.72
CA GLY A 586 0.26 6.31 -18.28
C GLY A 586 -0.23 6.28 -16.83
N ARG A 587 -1.07 5.29 -16.51
CA ARG A 587 -1.50 4.95 -15.14
C ARG A 587 -1.08 3.50 -14.86
N GLY A 588 -0.50 3.23 -13.70
CA GLY A 588 -0.06 1.89 -13.32
C GLY A 588 -0.06 1.68 -11.81
N GLY A 589 0.26 0.46 -11.36
CA GLY A 589 0.24 0.07 -9.94
C GLY A 589 1.22 0.84 -9.02
N PHE A 590 2.07 1.70 -9.60
CA PHE A 590 3.03 2.56 -8.90
C PHE A 590 2.68 4.05 -8.99
N GLY A 591 1.51 4.41 -9.53
CA GLY A 591 1.01 5.78 -9.65
C GLY A 591 0.77 6.24 -11.09
N VAL A 592 0.68 7.56 -11.27
CA VAL A 592 0.35 8.20 -12.55
C VAL A 592 1.57 8.97 -13.08
N VAL A 593 1.89 8.80 -14.36
CA VAL A 593 2.99 9.49 -15.04
C VAL A 593 2.41 10.61 -15.91
N TYR A 594 2.90 11.83 -15.70
CA TYR A 594 2.50 13.02 -16.44
C TYR A 594 3.64 13.52 -17.33
N ALA A 595 3.34 14.00 -18.52
CA ALA A 595 4.23 14.85 -19.29
C ALA A 595 4.38 16.20 -18.58
N GLY A 596 5.59 16.76 -18.62
CA GLY A 596 5.83 18.13 -18.20
C GLY A 596 6.99 18.77 -18.94
N GLU A 597 6.93 20.07 -19.16
CA GLU A 597 7.96 20.85 -19.88
C GLU A 597 8.59 21.88 -18.93
N LEU A 598 9.89 21.74 -18.66
CA LEU A 598 10.65 22.67 -17.83
C LEU A 598 10.80 24.03 -18.53
N HIS A 599 11.13 25.08 -17.77
CA HIS A 599 11.22 26.46 -18.28
C HIS A 599 12.29 26.69 -19.36
N ASP A 600 13.20 25.73 -19.55
CA ASP A 600 14.22 25.69 -20.59
C ASP A 600 13.78 24.93 -21.86
N GLY A 601 12.54 24.43 -21.91
CA GLY A 601 11.99 23.59 -22.99
C GLY A 601 12.28 22.11 -22.82
N THR A 602 12.94 21.66 -21.74
CA THR A 602 13.24 20.24 -21.52
C THR A 602 11.96 19.48 -21.21
N LYS A 603 11.61 18.53 -22.07
CA LYS A 603 10.51 17.58 -21.83
C LYS A 603 10.91 16.54 -20.78
N THR A 604 10.01 16.31 -19.83
CA THR A 604 10.20 15.40 -18.68
C THR A 604 8.97 14.52 -18.47
N ALA A 605 9.17 13.37 -17.82
CA ALA A 605 8.11 12.50 -17.36
C ALA A 605 8.06 12.52 -15.82
N VAL A 606 6.97 13.04 -15.25
CA VAL A 606 6.76 13.21 -13.81
C VAL A 606 5.88 12.08 -13.29
N LYS A 607 6.50 11.05 -12.68
CA LYS A 607 5.82 9.94 -11.99
C LYS A 607 5.39 10.41 -10.61
N ARG A 608 4.08 10.62 -10.41
CA ARG A 608 3.47 10.95 -9.12
C ARG A 608 2.97 9.68 -8.47
N MET A 609 3.58 9.30 -7.35
CA MET A 609 3.16 8.13 -6.57
C MET A 609 1.79 8.41 -5.94
N GLU A 610 0.86 7.45 -5.99
CA GLU A 610 -0.48 7.67 -5.43
C GLU A 610 -0.45 7.79 -3.89
N CYS A 611 -1.04 8.88 -3.40
CA CYS A 611 -0.94 9.29 -2.01
C CYS A 611 -1.98 8.64 -1.07
N ALA A 612 -3.01 8.00 -1.63
CA ALA A 612 -4.19 7.54 -0.89
C ALA A 612 -3.95 6.32 0.04
N ALA A 613 -2.81 5.63 -0.09
CA ALA A 613 -2.58 4.33 0.56
C ALA A 613 -1.12 4.05 0.97
N MET A 614 -0.37 5.05 1.45
CA MET A 614 1.01 4.83 1.89
C MET A 614 1.12 4.13 3.26
N GLY A 615 0.99 2.80 3.24
CA GLY A 615 1.83 1.94 4.07
C GLY A 615 3.27 1.92 3.56
N ASN A 616 4.16 1.18 4.25
CA ASN A 616 5.61 1.20 3.99
C ASN A 616 6.05 0.84 2.54
N LYS A 617 5.17 0.22 1.73
CA LYS A 617 5.47 -0.24 0.36
C LYS A 617 5.86 0.90 -0.59
N GLY A 618 4.98 1.87 -0.82
CA GLY A 618 5.24 2.96 -1.77
C GLY A 618 6.42 3.86 -1.36
N MET A 619 6.70 3.97 -0.06
CA MET A 619 7.90 4.64 0.45
C MET A 619 9.17 3.82 0.16
N SER A 620 9.13 2.49 0.32
CA SER A 620 10.26 1.62 0.00
C SER A 620 10.59 1.59 -1.49
N GLU A 621 9.59 1.63 -2.37
CA GLU A 621 9.77 1.68 -3.83
C GLU A 621 10.36 3.02 -4.27
N PHE A 622 9.83 4.14 -3.75
CA PHE A 622 10.39 5.49 -3.96
C PHE A 622 11.84 5.61 -3.47
N GLN A 623 12.16 5.04 -2.31
CA GLN A 623 13.52 5.02 -1.77
C GLN A 623 14.46 4.12 -2.58
N ALA A 624 14.00 2.95 -3.04
CA ALA A 624 14.79 2.04 -3.86
C ALA A 624 15.15 2.67 -5.21
N GLU A 625 14.16 3.25 -5.89
CA GLU A 625 14.33 3.89 -7.20
C GLU A 625 15.34 5.05 -7.13
N ILE A 626 15.27 5.91 -6.10
CA ILE A 626 16.28 6.95 -5.85
C ILE A 626 17.65 6.34 -5.51
N ALA A 627 17.72 5.36 -4.61
CA ALA A 627 18.98 4.77 -4.14
C ALA A 627 19.76 4.02 -5.24
N VAL A 628 19.07 3.58 -6.30
CA VAL A 628 19.65 2.96 -7.49
C VAL A 628 20.02 4.03 -8.52
N LEU A 629 19.08 4.86 -8.97
CA LEU A 629 19.28 5.80 -10.09
C LEU A 629 20.21 6.98 -9.78
N THR A 630 20.49 7.25 -8.50
CA THR A 630 21.57 8.16 -8.10
C THR A 630 22.98 7.55 -8.30
N LYS A 631 23.09 6.21 -8.33
CA LYS A 631 24.36 5.46 -8.46
C LYS A 631 24.60 4.89 -9.86
N VAL A 632 23.53 4.56 -10.60
CA VAL A 632 23.62 3.95 -11.93
C VAL A 632 23.34 4.99 -13.01
N ARG A 633 24.22 5.10 -14.01
CA ARG A 633 24.03 5.97 -15.19
C ARG A 633 24.52 5.25 -16.43
N HIS A 634 23.61 4.93 -17.34
CA HIS A 634 23.93 4.17 -18.54
C HIS A 634 22.97 4.53 -19.69
N ARG A 635 23.45 4.46 -20.94
CA ARG A 635 22.68 4.88 -22.13
C ARG A 635 21.39 4.09 -22.38
N HIS A 636 21.29 2.88 -21.81
CA HIS A 636 20.14 1.98 -21.93
C HIS A 636 19.33 1.83 -20.63
N LEU A 637 19.48 2.79 -19.69
CA LEU A 637 18.63 2.93 -18.50
C LEU A 637 18.04 4.34 -18.50
N VAL A 638 16.79 4.49 -18.07
CA VAL A 638 16.13 5.81 -18.01
C VAL A 638 16.74 6.66 -16.91
N ALA A 639 17.14 7.89 -17.25
CA ALA A 639 17.77 8.82 -16.32
C ALA A 639 16.76 9.50 -15.37
N LEU A 640 17.01 9.41 -14.07
CA LEU A 640 16.35 10.23 -13.04
C LEU A 640 16.98 11.63 -13.01
N LEU A 641 16.23 12.64 -13.46
CA LEU A 641 16.64 14.04 -13.47
C LEU A 641 16.52 14.67 -12.08
N GLY A 642 15.47 14.33 -11.35
CA GLY A 642 15.18 14.89 -10.03
C GLY A 642 14.05 14.19 -9.30
N TYR A 643 13.77 14.64 -8.08
CA TYR A 643 12.66 14.14 -7.28
C TYR A 643 12.05 15.25 -6.42
N CYS A 644 10.81 15.05 -5.97
CA CYS A 644 10.09 15.96 -5.09
C CYS A 644 9.49 15.20 -3.91
N VAL A 645 9.69 15.75 -2.71
CA VAL A 645 9.08 15.29 -1.45
C VAL A 645 8.42 16.52 -0.83
N ASN A 646 7.08 16.53 -0.75
CA ASN A 646 6.33 17.63 -0.15
C ASN A 646 5.13 17.11 0.64
N GLY A 647 5.20 17.14 1.97
CA GLY A 647 4.18 16.53 2.83
C GLY A 647 4.06 15.02 2.55
N ASN A 648 2.90 14.58 2.06
CA ASN A 648 2.64 13.20 1.67
C ASN A 648 2.87 12.94 0.16
N GLU A 649 3.16 13.97 -0.64
CA GLU A 649 3.43 13.83 -2.06
C GLU A 649 4.85 13.31 -2.30
N ARG A 650 4.99 12.35 -3.22
CA ARG A 650 6.26 11.75 -3.66
C ARG A 650 6.25 11.73 -5.18
N LEU A 651 7.20 12.42 -5.81
CA LEU A 651 7.31 12.49 -7.26
C LEU A 651 8.74 12.22 -7.72
N LEU A 652 8.86 11.50 -8.83
CA LEU A 652 10.12 11.20 -9.51
C LEU A 652 10.06 11.79 -10.91
N VAL A 653 11.14 12.43 -11.35
CA VAL A 653 11.21 13.19 -12.60
C VAL A 653 12.25 12.56 -13.50
N TYR A 654 11.79 12.00 -14.61
CA TYR A 654 12.60 11.31 -15.60
C TYR A 654 12.77 12.14 -16.86
N GLU A 655 13.75 11.77 -17.67
CA GLU A 655 13.76 12.14 -19.09
C GLU A 655 12.47 11.67 -19.78
N TYR A 656 11.96 12.47 -20.70
CA TYR A 656 10.78 12.11 -21.49
C TYR A 656 11.16 11.11 -22.59
N MET A 657 10.36 10.05 -22.74
CA MET A 657 10.58 8.99 -23.73
C MET A 657 9.47 9.07 -24.80
N PRO A 658 9.72 9.72 -25.94
CA PRO A 658 8.68 10.19 -26.87
C PRO A 658 7.99 9.08 -27.65
N GLN A 659 8.65 7.95 -27.88
CA GLN A 659 8.07 6.81 -28.61
C GLN A 659 7.31 5.85 -27.68
N GLY A 660 7.10 6.21 -26.40
CA GLY A 660 6.34 5.39 -25.45
C GLY A 660 7.07 4.12 -25.02
N ASN A 661 6.32 3.04 -24.81
CA ASN A 661 6.85 1.75 -24.34
C ASN A 661 6.77 0.64 -25.40
N LEU A 662 7.65 -0.35 -25.32
CA LEU A 662 7.74 -1.46 -26.27
C LEU A 662 6.42 -2.25 -26.40
N GLY A 663 5.64 -2.38 -25.31
CA GLY A 663 4.35 -3.07 -25.35
C GLY A 663 3.37 -2.43 -26.35
N GLN A 664 3.37 -1.10 -26.44
CA GLN A 664 2.54 -0.36 -27.41
C GLN A 664 2.93 -0.71 -28.86
N HIS A 665 4.23 -0.82 -29.13
CA HIS A 665 4.76 -1.14 -30.47
C HIS A 665 4.64 -2.63 -30.86
N LEU A 666 4.52 -3.54 -29.89
CA LEU A 666 4.32 -4.96 -30.15
C LEU A 666 2.83 -5.35 -30.25
N PHE A 667 1.96 -4.76 -29.42
CA PHE A 667 0.59 -5.25 -29.24
C PHE A 667 -0.51 -4.27 -29.63
N GLU A 668 -0.23 -2.96 -29.60
CA GLU A 668 -1.22 -1.89 -29.76
C GLU A 668 -0.93 -1.02 -31.00
N TRP A 669 0.07 -1.40 -31.81
CA TRP A 669 0.57 -0.60 -32.95
C TRP A 669 -0.54 -0.24 -33.95
N GLY A 670 -1.47 -1.16 -34.21
CA GLY A 670 -2.59 -0.94 -35.11
C GLY A 670 -3.67 -0.01 -34.55
N GLU A 671 -3.83 0.04 -33.23
CA GLU A 671 -4.78 0.93 -32.54
C GLU A 671 -4.21 2.35 -32.38
N LEU A 672 -2.89 2.45 -32.18
CA LEU A 672 -2.15 3.71 -32.03
C LEU A 672 -1.65 4.30 -33.36
N GLY A 673 -1.83 3.58 -34.47
CA GLY A 673 -1.43 4.04 -35.82
C GLY A 673 0.08 4.01 -36.08
N TYR A 674 0.84 3.21 -35.32
CA TYR A 674 2.28 3.03 -35.51
C TYR A 674 2.59 2.06 -36.67
N SER A 675 3.76 2.18 -37.28
CA SER A 675 4.29 1.16 -38.18
C SER A 675 4.78 -0.06 -37.37
N PRO A 676 4.51 -1.31 -37.80
CA PRO A 676 5.07 -2.50 -37.15
C PRO A 676 6.60 -2.45 -37.04
N LEU A 677 7.12 -2.90 -35.90
CA LEU A 677 8.58 -2.99 -35.71
C LEU A 677 9.18 -4.04 -36.66
N THR A 678 10.07 -3.58 -37.55
CA THR A 678 10.90 -4.46 -38.38
C THR A 678 11.76 -5.38 -37.52
N TRP A 679 12.16 -6.54 -38.06
CA TRP A 679 13.02 -7.47 -37.33
C TRP A 679 14.32 -6.81 -36.83
N LYS A 680 14.97 -5.98 -37.67
CA LYS A 680 16.18 -5.23 -37.31
C LYS A 680 15.96 -4.30 -36.11
N GLN A 681 14.81 -3.62 -36.02
CA GLN A 681 14.46 -2.81 -34.86
C GLN A 681 14.26 -3.69 -33.61
N ARG A 682 13.53 -4.82 -33.71
CA ARG A 682 13.32 -5.73 -32.57
C ARG A 682 14.63 -6.28 -32.01
N VAL A 683 15.57 -6.72 -32.86
CA VAL A 683 16.89 -7.20 -32.42
C VAL A 683 17.75 -6.06 -31.83
N SER A 684 17.65 -4.85 -32.38
CA SER A 684 18.37 -3.68 -31.85
C SER A 684 17.85 -3.28 -30.45
N ILE A 685 16.53 -3.32 -30.24
CA ILE A 685 15.89 -3.08 -28.95
C ILE A 685 16.26 -4.20 -27.95
N ALA A 686 16.27 -5.47 -28.39
CA ALA A 686 16.70 -6.60 -27.56
C ALA A 686 18.15 -6.45 -27.07
N LEU A 687 19.07 -6.05 -27.95
CA LEU A 687 20.47 -5.81 -27.62
C LEU A 687 20.63 -4.67 -26.60
N ASP A 688 19.83 -3.61 -26.73
CA ASP A 688 19.86 -2.46 -25.83
C ASP A 688 19.39 -2.82 -24.42
N VAL A 689 18.28 -3.55 -24.32
CA VAL A 689 17.78 -4.08 -23.05
C VAL A 689 18.81 -5.02 -22.43
N ALA A 690 19.39 -5.94 -23.21
CA ALA A 690 20.44 -6.84 -22.73
C ALA A 690 21.67 -6.08 -22.17
N ARG A 691 22.13 -5.02 -22.85
CA ARG A 691 23.22 -4.14 -22.38
C ARG A 691 22.83 -3.34 -21.13
N GLY A 692 21.58 -2.89 -21.03
CA GLY A 692 21.05 -2.23 -19.84
C GLY A 692 21.06 -3.13 -18.61
N VAL A 693 20.56 -4.37 -18.75
CA VAL A 693 20.51 -5.35 -17.68
C VAL A 693 21.90 -5.91 -17.34
N GLU A 694 22.77 -6.13 -18.32
CA GLU A 694 24.17 -6.51 -18.08
C GLU A 694 24.88 -5.47 -17.21
N TYR A 695 24.70 -4.19 -17.52
CA TYR A 695 25.29 -3.12 -16.73
C TYR A 695 24.81 -3.13 -15.26
N LEU A 696 23.53 -3.40 -15.01
CA LEU A 696 22.99 -3.57 -13.65
C LEU A 696 23.58 -4.79 -12.92
N HIS A 697 23.77 -5.91 -13.64
CA HIS A 697 24.21 -7.17 -13.05
C HIS A 697 25.69 -7.22 -12.72
N SER A 698 26.56 -6.74 -13.62
CA SER A 698 28.02 -7.01 -13.57
C SER A 698 28.94 -5.79 -13.70
N LEU A 699 28.49 -4.67 -14.27
CA LEU A 699 29.36 -3.51 -14.55
C LEU A 699 29.14 -2.34 -13.58
N ALA A 700 28.02 -2.31 -12.85
CA ALA A 700 27.80 -1.39 -11.75
C ALA A 700 28.67 -1.74 -10.52
N GLN A 701 28.95 -0.74 -9.68
CA GLN A 701 29.75 -0.90 -8.45
C GLN A 701 29.14 -1.92 -7.44
N GLN A 702 27.83 -2.18 -7.57
CA GLN A 702 27.06 -3.14 -6.79
C GLN A 702 26.11 -3.86 -7.76
N SER A 703 25.85 -5.16 -7.57
CA SER A 703 24.96 -5.92 -8.45
C SER A 703 23.50 -5.58 -8.13
N PHE A 704 22.76 -5.08 -9.12
CA PHE A 704 21.36 -4.68 -9.01
C PHE A 704 20.47 -5.62 -9.82
N ILE A 705 19.39 -6.12 -9.23
CA ILE A 705 18.44 -7.05 -9.84
C ILE A 705 17.09 -6.33 -10.01
N HIS A 706 16.54 -6.30 -11.22
CA HIS A 706 15.38 -5.49 -11.60
C HIS A 706 14.04 -6.04 -11.11
N ARG A 707 13.87 -7.36 -11.18
CA ARG A 707 12.68 -8.15 -10.79
C ARG A 707 11.37 -7.89 -11.56
N ASP A 708 11.23 -6.76 -12.24
CA ASP A 708 10.02 -6.45 -13.05
C ASP A 708 10.35 -5.99 -14.48
N LEU A 709 11.15 -6.78 -15.19
CA LEU A 709 11.48 -6.53 -16.61
C LEU A 709 10.35 -7.06 -17.51
N LYS A 710 9.72 -6.16 -18.30
CA LYS A 710 8.57 -6.43 -19.18
C LYS A 710 8.46 -5.35 -20.26
N PRO A 711 7.69 -5.54 -21.36
CA PRO A 711 7.61 -4.57 -22.46
C PRO A 711 7.12 -3.17 -22.05
N SER A 712 6.24 -3.06 -21.06
CA SER A 712 5.78 -1.75 -20.55
C SER A 712 6.82 -1.00 -19.71
N ASN A 713 7.87 -1.68 -19.24
CA ASN A 713 9.01 -1.09 -18.53
C ASN A 713 10.24 -0.90 -19.45
N ILE A 714 10.08 -1.07 -20.76
CA ILE A 714 11.10 -0.82 -21.79
C ILE A 714 10.62 0.37 -22.61
N LEU A 715 11.24 1.54 -22.42
CA LEU A 715 10.85 2.78 -23.09
C LEU A 715 11.74 3.07 -24.30
N LEU A 716 11.17 3.74 -25.31
CA LEU A 716 11.83 4.00 -26.60
C LEU A 716 12.09 5.50 -26.80
N GLY A 717 13.33 5.83 -27.16
CA GLY A 717 13.76 7.20 -27.49
C GLY A 717 13.36 7.61 -28.92
N ASP A 718 13.60 8.88 -29.29
CA ASP A 718 13.36 9.39 -30.65
C ASP A 718 14.09 8.58 -31.74
N ASP A 719 15.22 7.99 -31.39
CA ASP A 719 16.08 7.16 -32.23
C ASP A 719 15.68 5.66 -32.24
N MET A 720 14.52 5.33 -31.66
CA MET A 720 14.03 3.96 -31.44
C MET A 720 14.98 3.06 -30.62
N ARG A 721 15.90 3.66 -29.85
CA ARG A 721 16.80 2.93 -28.94
C ARG A 721 16.11 2.71 -27.60
N ALA A 722 16.38 1.56 -26.98
CA ALA A 722 15.66 1.15 -25.79
C ALA A 722 16.37 1.60 -24.50
N LYS A 723 15.55 1.96 -23.51
CA LYS A 723 15.98 2.21 -22.13
C LYS A 723 15.07 1.45 -21.15
N VAL A 724 15.67 0.75 -20.19
CA VAL A 724 14.94 0.07 -19.11
C VAL A 724 14.52 1.09 -18.05
N ALA A 725 13.28 0.98 -17.57
CA ALA A 725 12.61 1.89 -16.65
C ALA A 725 11.94 1.14 -15.47
N ASP A 726 11.47 1.90 -14.49
CA ASP A 726 10.73 1.44 -13.30
C ASP A 726 11.56 0.58 -12.32
N PHE A 727 12.48 1.25 -11.62
CA PHE A 727 13.44 0.67 -10.68
C PHE A 727 12.88 0.52 -9.27
N GLY A 728 11.58 0.78 -9.06
CA GLY A 728 10.92 0.71 -7.74
C GLY A 728 11.02 -0.66 -7.06
N LEU A 729 11.15 -1.74 -7.84
CA LEU A 729 11.37 -3.10 -7.32
C LEU A 729 12.83 -3.55 -7.36
N VAL A 730 13.81 -2.69 -7.61
CA VAL A 730 15.22 -3.13 -7.71
C VAL A 730 15.81 -3.50 -6.35
N LYS A 731 16.64 -4.54 -6.33
CA LYS A 731 17.37 -4.98 -5.12
C LYS A 731 18.88 -5.03 -5.37
N ASN A 732 19.65 -4.56 -4.38
CA ASN A 732 21.10 -4.75 -4.32
C ASN A 732 21.44 -6.15 -3.78
N ALA A 733 22.25 -6.90 -4.52
CA ALA A 733 22.76 -8.22 -4.16
C ALA A 733 24.28 -8.17 -3.95
N PRO A 734 24.77 -7.89 -2.72
CA PRO A 734 26.20 -8.00 -2.43
C PRO A 734 26.71 -9.41 -2.75
N ASP A 735 27.87 -9.49 -3.41
CA ASP A 735 28.54 -10.70 -3.90
C ASP A 735 27.78 -11.58 -4.92
N GLY A 736 26.62 -11.15 -5.42
CA GLY A 736 25.92 -11.79 -6.54
C GLY A 736 25.42 -13.23 -6.31
N LYS A 737 25.55 -13.78 -5.09
CA LYS A 737 25.29 -15.21 -4.82
C LYS A 737 23.81 -15.52 -4.63
N TYR A 738 23.11 -14.80 -3.74
CA TYR A 738 21.65 -14.88 -3.55
C TYR A 738 21.16 -13.80 -2.58
N SER A 739 19.92 -13.34 -2.75
CA SER A 739 19.15 -12.65 -1.72
C SER A 739 17.88 -13.46 -1.43
N VAL A 740 17.57 -13.69 -0.15
CA VAL A 740 16.37 -14.42 0.27
C VAL A 740 15.33 -13.39 0.71
N GLU A 741 14.11 -13.51 0.22
CA GLU A 741 13.03 -12.57 0.51
C GLU A 741 11.74 -13.30 0.93
N THR A 742 10.98 -12.69 1.84
CA THR A 742 9.73 -13.21 2.39
C THR A 742 8.48 -12.83 1.59
N ARG A 743 8.62 -12.09 0.48
CA ARG A 743 7.51 -11.58 -0.34
C ARG A 743 7.84 -11.63 -1.83
N LEU A 744 6.97 -12.28 -2.60
CA LEU A 744 7.07 -12.33 -4.06
C LEU A 744 6.64 -10.99 -4.69
N ALA A 745 7.49 -10.39 -5.52
CA ALA A 745 7.22 -9.14 -6.23
C ALA A 745 7.67 -9.20 -7.69
N GLY A 746 6.80 -8.78 -8.62
CA GLY A 746 7.01 -8.75 -10.07
C GLY A 746 5.72 -9.10 -10.83
N THR A 747 5.71 -8.92 -12.15
CA THR A 747 4.53 -9.16 -13.00
C THR A 747 4.36 -10.64 -13.38
N PHE A 748 3.15 -11.20 -13.17
CA PHE A 748 2.81 -12.57 -13.60
C PHE A 748 3.06 -12.76 -15.11
N GLY A 749 3.52 -13.96 -15.50
CA GLY A 749 4.02 -14.26 -16.85
C GLY A 749 5.52 -14.01 -17.04
N TYR A 750 6.11 -13.06 -16.30
CA TYR A 750 7.56 -12.76 -16.34
C TYR A 750 8.33 -13.31 -15.12
N LEU A 751 7.62 -13.76 -14.08
CA LEU A 751 8.22 -14.33 -12.87
C LEU A 751 8.92 -15.67 -13.15
N ALA A 752 10.20 -15.74 -12.78
CA ALA A 752 10.99 -16.97 -12.88
C ALA A 752 10.43 -18.07 -11.93
N PRO A 753 10.32 -19.34 -12.38
CA PRO A 753 9.66 -20.40 -11.60
C PRO A 753 10.26 -20.65 -10.22
N GLU A 754 11.58 -20.58 -10.08
CA GLU A 754 12.27 -20.73 -8.80
C GLU A 754 12.00 -19.55 -7.85
N TYR A 755 11.85 -18.34 -8.38
CA TYR A 755 11.57 -17.15 -7.57
C TYR A 755 10.12 -17.20 -7.09
N ALA A 756 9.19 -17.57 -7.96
CA ALA A 756 7.79 -17.82 -7.62
C ALA A 756 7.62 -18.95 -6.58
N ALA A 757 8.46 -19.99 -6.63
CA ALA A 757 8.36 -21.15 -5.73
C ALA A 757 9.19 -21.04 -4.44
N THR A 758 10.26 -20.25 -4.40
CA THR A 758 11.22 -20.26 -3.27
C THR A 758 11.56 -18.87 -2.69
N GLY A 759 11.08 -17.77 -3.28
CA GLY A 759 11.42 -16.41 -2.84
C GLY A 759 12.90 -16.02 -2.99
N ARG A 760 13.72 -16.86 -3.65
CA ARG A 760 15.15 -16.61 -3.86
C ARG A 760 15.36 -15.70 -5.05
N VAL A 761 15.99 -14.56 -4.82
CA VAL A 761 16.34 -13.56 -5.84
C VAL A 761 17.79 -13.76 -6.27
N THR A 762 18.02 -13.90 -7.57
CA THR A 762 19.33 -13.94 -8.22
C THR A 762 19.26 -13.17 -9.54
N THR A 763 20.38 -12.80 -10.15
CA THR A 763 20.42 -12.15 -11.48
C THR A 763 19.66 -12.94 -12.56
N LYS A 764 19.55 -14.27 -12.39
CA LYS A 764 18.85 -15.18 -13.30
C LYS A 764 17.33 -15.00 -13.35
N VAL A 765 16.73 -14.21 -12.45
CA VAL A 765 15.29 -13.86 -12.55
C VAL A 765 15.05 -12.85 -13.68
N ASP A 766 15.93 -11.85 -13.83
CA ASP A 766 15.84 -10.88 -14.93
C ASP A 766 16.17 -11.53 -16.28
N VAL A 767 17.11 -12.50 -16.29
CA VAL A 767 17.42 -13.28 -17.50
C VAL A 767 16.21 -14.09 -17.97
N TYR A 768 15.42 -14.66 -17.03
CA TYR A 768 14.18 -15.35 -17.38
C TYR A 768 13.18 -14.38 -18.00
N ALA A 769 12.93 -13.25 -17.33
CA ALA A 769 12.01 -12.21 -17.81
C ALA A 769 12.42 -11.65 -19.19
N PHE A 770 13.72 -11.41 -19.41
CA PHE A 770 14.27 -11.05 -20.73
C PHE A 770 13.99 -12.13 -21.78
N GLY A 771 14.14 -13.40 -21.44
CA GLY A 771 13.77 -14.52 -22.30
C GLY A 771 12.29 -14.54 -22.68
N VAL A 772 11.39 -14.11 -21.79
CA VAL A 772 9.96 -13.92 -22.12
C VAL A 772 9.80 -12.77 -23.11
N VAL A 773 10.42 -11.61 -22.87
CA VAL A 773 10.38 -10.46 -23.79
C VAL A 773 10.88 -10.82 -25.19
N LEU A 774 11.92 -11.66 -25.32
CA LEU A 774 12.36 -12.18 -26.62
C LEU A 774 11.29 -13.03 -27.32
N MET A 775 10.53 -13.86 -26.58
CA MET A 775 9.42 -14.63 -27.15
C MET A 775 8.27 -13.72 -27.62
N GLU A 776 7.98 -12.64 -26.88
CA GLU A 776 6.99 -11.64 -27.28
C GLU A 776 7.42 -10.91 -28.56
N MET A 777 8.70 -10.50 -28.64
CA MET A 777 9.27 -9.89 -29.86
C MET A 777 9.25 -10.82 -31.08
N LEU A 778 9.42 -12.13 -30.89
CA LEU A 778 9.37 -13.12 -31.98
C LEU A 778 7.95 -13.41 -32.46
N THR A 779 6.98 -13.43 -31.55
CA THR A 779 5.64 -14.01 -31.81
C THR A 779 4.53 -12.96 -31.94
N GLY A 780 4.76 -11.72 -31.48
CA GLY A 780 3.73 -10.68 -31.40
C GLY A 780 2.64 -10.97 -30.35
N ARG A 781 2.82 -11.99 -29.50
CA ARG A 781 1.86 -12.40 -28.48
C ARG A 781 2.26 -11.92 -27.09
N LYS A 782 1.27 -11.61 -26.25
CA LYS A 782 1.46 -11.27 -24.83
C LYS A 782 1.90 -12.49 -24.02
N ALA A 783 2.71 -12.29 -22.99
CA ALA A 783 3.21 -13.34 -22.10
C ALA A 783 2.10 -14.17 -21.41
N LEU A 784 1.01 -13.48 -21.05
CA LEU A 784 -0.26 -14.05 -20.61
C LEU A 784 -1.35 -13.51 -21.54
N ASP A 785 -2.19 -14.41 -22.05
CA ASP A 785 -3.29 -14.10 -22.95
C ASP A 785 -4.52 -14.94 -22.60
N ASP A 786 -5.37 -14.38 -21.74
CA ASP A 786 -6.60 -15.03 -21.23
C ASP A 786 -7.71 -15.13 -22.30
N THR A 787 -7.50 -14.57 -23.50
CA THR A 787 -8.43 -14.74 -24.63
C THR A 787 -8.23 -16.07 -25.36
N LEU A 788 -7.14 -16.78 -25.07
CA LEU A 788 -6.78 -18.04 -25.68
C LEU A 788 -6.97 -19.23 -24.72
N PRO A 789 -7.24 -20.45 -25.23
CA PRO A 789 -7.44 -21.63 -24.37
C PRO A 789 -6.24 -21.90 -23.45
N ASP A 790 -6.50 -22.45 -22.26
CA ASP A 790 -5.54 -22.70 -21.16
C ASP A 790 -4.19 -23.31 -21.58
N GLU A 791 -4.16 -24.16 -22.63
CA GLU A 791 -2.93 -24.74 -23.15
C GLU A 791 -2.00 -23.75 -23.88
N ARG A 792 -2.51 -22.58 -24.27
CA ARG A 792 -1.82 -21.56 -25.08
C ARG A 792 -1.75 -20.19 -24.39
N SER A 793 -2.50 -19.97 -23.31
CA SER A 793 -2.55 -18.69 -22.58
C SER A 793 -1.18 -18.30 -21.99
N HIS A 794 -0.37 -19.27 -21.52
CA HIS A 794 0.98 -19.02 -21.02
C HIS A 794 2.06 -19.16 -22.11
N LEU A 795 2.61 -18.04 -22.58
CA LEU A 795 3.51 -17.97 -23.74
C LEU A 795 4.72 -18.90 -23.62
N VAL A 796 5.42 -18.90 -22.49
CA VAL A 796 6.65 -19.70 -22.30
C VAL A 796 6.37 -21.20 -22.38
N THR A 797 5.22 -21.65 -21.87
CA THR A 797 4.83 -23.07 -21.90
C THR A 797 4.53 -23.53 -23.33
N TRP A 798 3.88 -22.68 -24.10
CA TRP A 798 3.56 -22.92 -25.50
C TRP A 798 4.82 -22.85 -26.40
N PHE A 799 5.64 -21.80 -26.27
CA PHE A 799 6.82 -21.58 -27.10
C PHE A 799 7.90 -22.66 -26.89
N ARG A 800 8.06 -23.18 -25.67
CA ARG A 800 8.91 -24.34 -25.40
C ARG A 800 8.52 -25.59 -26.19
N ARG A 801 7.22 -25.81 -26.47
CA ARG A 801 6.76 -26.94 -27.33
C ARG A 801 7.19 -26.73 -28.80
N ILE A 802 7.25 -25.47 -29.25
CA ILE A 802 7.70 -25.11 -30.60
C ILE A 802 9.21 -25.30 -30.74
N LEU A 803 10.01 -24.90 -29.74
CA LEU A 803 11.47 -25.06 -29.76
C LEU A 803 11.95 -26.53 -29.89
N ILE A 804 11.11 -27.52 -29.54
CA ILE A 804 11.40 -28.95 -29.75
C ILE A 804 11.45 -29.31 -31.24
N ASN A 805 10.67 -28.62 -32.09
CA ASN A 805 10.66 -28.83 -33.53
C ASN A 805 11.01 -27.52 -34.26
N LYS A 806 12.28 -27.35 -34.65
CA LYS A 806 12.77 -26.13 -35.34
C LYS A 806 11.96 -25.78 -36.60
N GLU A 807 11.36 -26.76 -37.30
CA GLU A 807 10.48 -26.52 -38.47
C GLU A 807 9.16 -25.80 -38.12
N SER A 808 8.79 -25.75 -36.84
CA SER A 808 7.58 -25.07 -36.35
C SER A 808 7.81 -23.59 -36.03
N ILE A 809 9.07 -23.14 -35.92
CA ILE A 809 9.41 -21.74 -35.57
C ILE A 809 8.84 -20.75 -36.61
N PRO A 810 9.00 -20.92 -37.93
CA PRO A 810 8.46 -19.97 -38.92
C PRO A 810 6.93 -19.79 -38.85
N LYS A 811 6.19 -20.82 -38.40
CA LYS A 811 4.72 -20.79 -38.25
C LYS A 811 4.25 -20.11 -36.95
N SER A 812 5.19 -19.78 -36.06
CA SER A 812 4.93 -19.14 -34.76
C SER A 812 5.35 -17.67 -34.70
N LEU A 813 5.97 -17.16 -35.77
CA LEU A 813 6.41 -15.78 -35.86
C LEU A 813 5.23 -14.82 -35.99
N ASP A 814 5.46 -13.60 -35.54
CA ASP A 814 4.60 -12.46 -35.80
C ASP A 814 4.40 -12.28 -37.32
N GLN A 815 3.15 -12.17 -37.77
CA GLN A 815 2.78 -12.04 -39.18
C GLN A 815 3.26 -10.74 -39.82
N THR A 816 3.67 -9.75 -39.02
CA THR A 816 4.26 -8.48 -39.47
C THR A 816 5.76 -8.59 -39.80
N LEU A 817 6.40 -9.73 -39.53
CA LEU A 817 7.82 -9.94 -39.82
C LEU A 817 8.03 -10.53 -41.22
N GLU A 818 8.59 -9.72 -42.12
CA GLU A 818 9.17 -10.20 -43.37
C GLU A 818 10.44 -11.02 -43.07
N ALA A 819 10.41 -12.32 -43.37
CA ALA A 819 11.50 -13.24 -43.04
C ALA A 819 12.17 -13.77 -44.32
N ASP A 820 13.20 -13.05 -44.77
CA ASP A 820 14.18 -13.56 -45.75
C ASP A 820 15.12 -14.62 -45.12
N GLU A 821 15.98 -15.23 -45.93
CA GLU A 821 16.84 -16.34 -45.49
C GLU A 821 17.85 -15.93 -44.41
N GLU A 822 18.37 -14.70 -44.47
CA GLU A 822 19.31 -14.16 -43.47
C GLU A 822 18.59 -13.75 -42.16
N THR A 823 17.42 -13.12 -42.29
CA THR A 823 16.52 -12.83 -41.16
C THR A 823 16.16 -14.12 -40.45
N MET A 824 15.82 -15.18 -41.18
CA MET A 824 15.48 -16.48 -40.60
C MET A 824 16.66 -17.11 -39.83
N GLU A 825 17.91 -17.00 -40.32
CA GLU A 825 19.10 -17.44 -39.58
C GLU A 825 19.20 -16.74 -38.21
N SER A 826 19.01 -15.41 -38.20
CA SER A 826 19.06 -14.62 -36.97
C SER A 826 17.88 -14.89 -36.03
N ILE A 827 16.68 -15.10 -36.57
CA ILE A 827 15.48 -15.52 -35.82
C ILE A 827 15.72 -16.85 -35.10
N PHE A 828 16.31 -17.84 -35.75
CA PHE A 828 16.65 -19.11 -35.11
C PHE A 828 17.60 -18.92 -33.92
N ARG A 829 18.62 -18.06 -34.05
CA ARG A 829 19.56 -17.77 -32.94
C ARG A 829 18.88 -17.03 -31.78
N VAL A 830 17.98 -16.08 -32.06
CA VAL A 830 17.22 -15.37 -31.01
C VAL A 830 16.20 -16.29 -30.32
N ALA A 831 15.55 -17.20 -31.06
CA ALA A 831 14.63 -18.18 -30.50
C ALA A 831 15.35 -19.20 -29.60
N GLU A 832 16.54 -19.66 -29.99
CA GLU A 832 17.39 -20.54 -29.17
C GLU A 832 17.87 -19.82 -27.90
N LEU A 833 18.31 -18.57 -28.01
CA LEU A 833 18.65 -17.71 -26.87
C LEU A 833 17.46 -17.55 -25.91
N ALA A 834 16.25 -17.25 -26.41
CA ALA A 834 15.03 -17.15 -25.59
C ALA A 834 14.72 -18.47 -24.85
N GLY A 835 14.93 -19.62 -25.51
CA GLY A 835 14.82 -20.95 -24.91
C GLY A 835 15.80 -21.16 -23.73
N HIS A 836 17.07 -20.78 -23.91
CA HIS A 836 18.08 -20.87 -22.85
C HIS A 836 17.83 -19.87 -21.72
N CYS A 837 17.49 -18.62 -22.02
CA CYS A 837 17.13 -17.60 -21.04
C CYS A 837 15.92 -18.02 -20.17
N THR A 838 14.92 -18.67 -20.75
CA THR A 838 13.74 -19.15 -20.01
C THR A 838 13.90 -20.55 -19.39
N ALA A 839 15.11 -21.14 -19.31
CA ALA A 839 15.31 -22.49 -18.77
C ALA A 839 14.73 -22.67 -17.34
N ARG A 840 14.28 -23.89 -17.00
CA ARG A 840 13.62 -24.15 -15.70
C ARG A 840 14.57 -23.91 -14.53
N GLU A 841 15.78 -24.47 -14.60
CA GLU A 841 16.79 -24.32 -13.56
C GLU A 841 17.66 -23.07 -13.78
N PRO A 842 17.90 -22.22 -12.77
CA PRO A 842 18.68 -20.97 -12.92
C PRO A 842 20.11 -21.17 -13.42
N GLN A 843 20.72 -22.32 -13.11
CA GLN A 843 22.08 -22.68 -13.50
C GLN A 843 22.19 -23.01 -14.99
N GLN A 844 21.07 -23.35 -15.64
CA GLN A 844 21.01 -23.60 -17.09
C GLN A 844 20.81 -22.32 -17.91
N ARG A 845 20.40 -21.22 -17.26
CA ARG A 845 20.24 -19.92 -17.92
C ARG A 845 21.61 -19.28 -18.14
N PRO A 846 21.87 -18.64 -19.29
CA PRO A 846 23.08 -17.84 -19.50
C PRO A 846 23.15 -16.65 -18.53
N ASP A 847 24.33 -16.05 -18.41
CA ASP A 847 24.47 -14.71 -17.82
C ASP A 847 24.12 -13.63 -18.85
N MET A 848 23.77 -12.43 -18.40
CA MET A 848 23.24 -11.39 -19.29
C MET A 848 24.22 -10.99 -20.41
N GLY A 849 25.53 -10.94 -20.12
CA GLY A 849 26.57 -10.68 -21.12
C GLY A 849 26.70 -11.76 -22.20
N HIS A 850 26.29 -13.00 -21.95
CA HIS A 850 26.22 -14.01 -23.02
C HIS A 850 25.12 -13.67 -24.02
N ALA A 851 23.96 -13.16 -23.58
CA ALA A 851 22.92 -12.70 -24.50
C ALA A 851 23.39 -11.48 -25.32
N VAL A 852 24.14 -10.55 -24.71
CA VAL A 852 24.79 -9.43 -25.43
C VAL A 852 25.75 -9.95 -26.49
N ASN A 853 26.56 -10.97 -26.19
CA ASN A 853 27.46 -11.61 -27.15
C ASN A 853 26.74 -12.38 -28.27
N VAL A 854 25.52 -12.89 -28.04
CA VAL A 854 24.70 -13.52 -29.10
C VAL A 854 24.00 -12.47 -29.97
N LEU A 855 23.47 -11.39 -29.37
CA LEU A 855 22.71 -10.35 -30.07
C LEU A 855 23.59 -9.32 -30.78
N GLY A 856 24.77 -9.00 -30.25
CA GLY A 856 25.70 -8.00 -30.81
C GLY A 856 26.04 -8.25 -32.28
N PRO A 857 26.58 -9.44 -32.65
CA PRO A 857 26.88 -9.80 -34.02
C PRO A 857 25.65 -9.76 -34.95
N LEU A 858 24.46 -10.04 -34.43
CA LEU A 858 23.21 -9.98 -35.22
C LEU A 858 22.77 -8.55 -35.57
N VAL A 859 23.23 -7.54 -34.84
CA VAL A 859 23.03 -6.13 -35.19
C VAL A 859 24.19 -5.63 -36.08
N GLU A 860 25.42 -6.06 -35.82
CA GLU A 860 26.62 -5.61 -36.55
C GLU A 860 26.73 -6.18 -37.97
N LYS A 861 26.25 -7.42 -38.21
CA LYS A 861 26.22 -8.05 -39.54
C LYS A 861 25.33 -7.29 -40.55
N TRP A 862 24.40 -6.46 -40.06
CA TRP A 862 23.43 -5.70 -40.86
C TRP A 862 23.85 -4.25 -41.18
N LYS A 863 25.15 -4.04 -41.47
CA LYS A 863 25.59 -2.93 -42.34
C LYS A 863 25.58 -3.44 -43.80
N PRO A 864 24.64 -2.99 -44.66
CA PRO A 864 24.67 -3.37 -46.07
C PRO A 864 25.94 -2.86 -46.73
N SER A 865 26.62 -3.75 -47.45
CA SER A 865 27.63 -3.36 -48.43
C SER A 865 26.95 -2.86 -49.71
N SER A 866 26.63 -1.57 -49.76
CA SER A 866 26.25 -0.88 -51.00
C SER A 866 27.26 0.24 -51.28
N GLN A 867 28.10 0.04 -52.29
CA GLN A 867 28.78 1.16 -52.93
C GLN A 867 27.77 1.90 -53.79
N GLU A 868 27.46 3.15 -53.46
CA GLU A 868 27.18 4.20 -54.43
C GLU A 868 27.38 5.56 -53.73
N GLU A 869 28.57 6.12 -53.96
CA GLU A 869 28.97 7.53 -53.89
C GLU A 869 28.32 8.47 -52.86
N GLU A 870 28.94 8.59 -51.69
CA GLU A 870 29.15 9.90 -51.06
C GLU A 870 30.63 10.07 -50.66
N GLU A 871 31.19 11.26 -50.89
CA GLU A 871 32.63 11.45 -51.05
C GLU A 871 33.44 11.40 -49.75
N SER A 872 34.65 10.85 -49.86
CA SER A 872 35.60 10.73 -48.75
C SER A 872 36.12 12.10 -48.27
N PHE A 873 35.73 12.47 -47.05
CA PHE A 873 36.60 13.22 -46.14
C PHE A 873 37.16 12.29 -45.06
N GLY A 874 38.04 11.38 -45.48
CA GLY A 874 38.70 10.43 -44.58
C GLY A 874 39.65 11.12 -43.59
N ILE A 875 39.41 10.91 -42.29
CA ILE A 875 40.42 11.12 -41.26
C ILE A 875 41.29 9.86 -41.21
N ASP A 876 42.51 9.95 -41.72
CA ASP A 876 43.52 8.90 -41.62
C ASP A 876 43.92 8.69 -40.15
N VAL A 877 43.63 7.49 -39.64
CA VAL A 877 43.79 7.13 -38.22
C VAL A 877 45.26 7.01 -37.78
N ASN A 878 46.22 7.16 -38.72
CA ASN A 878 47.66 7.18 -38.42
C ASN A 878 48.29 8.59 -38.40
N MET A 879 47.50 9.67 -38.57
CA MET A 879 48.03 11.04 -38.52
C MET A 879 48.32 11.49 -37.08
N SER A 880 49.52 12.03 -36.85
CA SER A 880 49.89 12.56 -35.53
C SER A 880 49.20 13.91 -35.25
N LEU A 881 48.86 14.16 -33.97
CA LEU A 881 48.08 15.33 -33.54
C LEU A 881 48.59 16.70 -34.07
N PRO A 882 49.92 16.96 -34.17
CA PRO A 882 50.44 18.22 -34.73
C PRO A 882 50.10 18.41 -36.22
N GLN A 883 50.05 17.33 -37.00
CA GLN A 883 49.75 17.38 -38.43
C GLN A 883 48.25 17.64 -38.68
N ALA A 884 47.38 17.11 -37.83
CA ALA A 884 45.95 17.38 -37.87
C ALA A 884 45.65 18.88 -37.65
N LEU A 885 46.30 19.48 -36.65
CA LEU A 885 46.13 20.89 -36.29
C LEU A 885 46.57 21.84 -37.43
N GLN A 886 47.68 21.51 -38.09
CA GLN A 886 48.22 22.30 -39.20
C GLN A 886 47.36 22.22 -40.47
N ARG A 887 46.63 21.10 -40.67
CA ARG A 887 45.65 20.96 -41.76
C ARG A 887 44.42 21.85 -41.51
N TRP A 888 43.87 21.80 -40.30
CA TRP A 888 42.68 22.56 -39.91
C TRP A 888 42.89 24.08 -39.99
N GLN A 889 44.10 24.56 -39.69
CA GLN A 889 44.46 25.99 -39.83
C GLN A 889 44.51 26.47 -41.30
N ASN A 890 44.70 25.59 -42.28
CA ASN A 890 44.77 25.96 -43.70
C ASN A 890 43.40 25.92 -44.41
N GLU A 891 42.40 25.23 -43.86
CA GLU A 891 41.07 25.09 -44.46
C GLU A 891 40.12 26.26 -44.13
N GLY A 892 40.50 27.13 -43.19
CA GLY A 892 39.72 28.32 -42.79
C GLY A 892 39.60 29.44 -43.84
N THR A 893 40.13 29.26 -45.06
CA THR A 893 40.17 30.29 -46.11
C THR A 893 39.81 29.79 -47.50
N SER A 894 38.53 29.41 -47.71
CA SER A 894 37.85 29.56 -49.02
C SER A 894 36.31 29.47 -48.93
N SER A 895 35.66 30.53 -49.42
CA SER A 895 34.23 30.61 -49.79
C SER A 895 33.99 29.90 -51.15
N SER A 896 32.80 29.67 -51.74
CA SER A 896 31.40 30.12 -51.54
C SER A 896 30.49 29.43 -52.60
N THR A 897 29.16 29.65 -52.55
CA THR A 897 28.10 29.32 -53.57
C THR A 897 27.67 27.84 -53.63
N MET A 898 26.41 27.41 -53.85
CA MET A 898 25.03 28.00 -53.96
C MET A 898 24.00 26.82 -53.87
N PHE A 899 22.69 26.90 -53.59
CA PHE A 899 21.78 28.05 -53.34
C PHE A 899 20.64 27.78 -52.30
N HIS A 900 19.37 27.54 -52.70
CA HIS A 900 18.14 27.44 -51.86
C HIS A 900 17.15 26.35 -52.38
N GLY A 901 16.21 25.82 -51.58
CA GLY A 901 15.96 26.11 -50.15
C GLY A 901 14.71 25.42 -49.53
N ASP A 902 14.31 25.99 -48.39
CA ASP A 902 13.07 25.81 -47.59
C ASP A 902 12.70 24.42 -47.02
N PHE A 903 13.20 24.16 -45.80
CA PHE A 903 12.39 23.56 -44.72
C PHE A 903 12.62 24.31 -43.40
N SER A 904 11.55 24.48 -42.61
CA SER A 904 11.52 25.39 -41.46
C SER A 904 12.17 24.83 -40.19
N TYR A 905 12.71 25.76 -39.41
CA TYR A 905 13.58 25.53 -38.26
C TYR A 905 12.78 25.55 -36.94
N SER A 906 13.05 24.60 -36.04
CA SER A 906 13.02 24.86 -34.59
C SER A 906 14.01 23.93 -33.88
N GLN A 907 14.89 24.51 -33.07
CA GLN A 907 16.06 23.84 -32.50
C GLN A 907 15.78 23.21 -31.13
N THR A 908 16.49 22.12 -30.82
CA THR A 908 16.82 21.73 -29.44
C THR A 908 18.33 21.58 -29.30
N GLN A 909 18.98 22.54 -28.64
CA GLN A 909 20.39 22.41 -28.23
C GLN A 909 20.50 21.89 -26.79
N SER A 910 21.03 20.69 -26.64
CA SER A 910 21.84 20.24 -25.49
C SER A 910 22.50 18.92 -25.93
N SER A 911 23.79 18.63 -25.74
CA SER A 911 24.60 18.94 -24.56
C SER A 911 26.09 18.98 -24.89
N ILE A 912 26.84 19.95 -24.35
CA ILE A 912 28.28 19.85 -24.13
C ILE A 912 28.52 20.06 -22.62
N PRO A 913 29.21 19.16 -21.91
CA PRO A 913 29.43 19.29 -20.46
C PRO A 913 30.50 20.36 -20.12
N PRO A 914 30.43 20.98 -18.93
CA PRO A 914 31.33 22.07 -18.54
C PRO A 914 32.74 21.62 -18.13
N LYS A 915 33.70 22.55 -18.26
CA LYS A 915 35.14 22.43 -17.96
C LYS A 915 35.39 22.17 -16.45
N PRO A 916 36.27 21.22 -16.06
CA PRO A 916 36.63 21.00 -14.65
C PRO A 916 37.35 22.19 -14.00
N SER A 917 37.04 22.44 -12.72
CA SER A 917 37.68 23.50 -11.92
C SER A 917 39.14 23.15 -11.57
N GLY A 918 40.09 23.93 -12.11
CA GLY A 918 41.52 23.77 -11.85
C GLY A 918 42.43 24.03 -13.06
N PHE A 919 41.87 24.12 -14.27
CA PHE A 919 42.63 24.52 -15.46
C PHE A 919 42.76 26.06 -15.52
N PRO A 920 43.98 26.63 -15.60
CA PRO A 920 44.13 28.06 -15.88
C PRO A 920 43.60 28.39 -17.29
N ASP A 921 43.11 29.63 -17.47
CA ASP A 921 42.44 30.03 -18.71
C ASP A 921 43.39 30.52 -19.83
N THR A 922 44.70 30.64 -19.54
CA THR A 922 45.74 30.97 -20.51
C THR A 922 47.04 30.24 -20.20
N PHE A 923 47.60 29.54 -21.19
CA PHE A 923 49.01 29.12 -21.20
C PHE A 923 49.85 30.22 -21.85
N ASP A 924 50.98 30.58 -21.25
CA ASP A 924 52.01 31.39 -21.89
C ASP A 924 53.28 30.55 -22.12
N SER A 925 54.06 30.89 -23.15
CA SER A 925 54.97 29.94 -23.80
C SER A 925 56.33 29.73 -23.09
N THR A 926 56.39 29.95 -21.77
CA THR A 926 57.62 29.85 -20.96
C THR A 926 57.65 28.69 -19.97
N ASP A 927 56.52 28.04 -19.67
CA ASP A 927 56.43 26.97 -18.64
C ASP A 927 56.83 25.57 -19.16
N GLY A 928 57.62 25.52 -20.24
CA GLY A 928 58.14 24.30 -20.86
C GLY A 928 59.64 24.13 -20.70
N ARG A 929 60.11 23.77 -19.50
CA ARG A 929 61.49 23.28 -19.29
C ARG A 929 61.62 22.31 -18.11
#